data_AF-A0A1J4JBC2-F1
#
_entry.id   AF-A0A1J4JBC2-F1
#
_cell.length_a   1.000
_cell.length_b   1.000
_cell.length_c   1.000
_cell.angle_alpha   90.00
_cell.angle_beta   90.00
_cell.angle_gamma   90.00
#
_symmetry.space_group_name_H-M   'P 1'
#
loop_
_entity.id
_entity.type
_entity.pdbx_description
1 polymer ?
#
loop_
_entity_poly.entity_id
_entity_poly.type
_entity_poly.pdbx_seq_one_letter_code
_entity_poly.pdbx_strand_id
1 'polypeptide(L)'
;MEENDNVFAALKARRFEEEKCLEFLCQNRHVLHNQCGVEVDSFFNERHGHYLYKRAQRPSQDEIALKAKFKKAYNNKELFTDNRIERNEEYVHQRKRDFAVSQERVKKFVAKLQEEYEKSVSEKIERCKNWGIKTEDDSRQLIDVATKDATSLIIDSAVALSVISNSLSFIPTFYSSIMKYFHNNSITFDKESEKIPDFEYENYFKPLRPETQRLFITMAEACVPESMTPPLVERRGRAVCVVSKPLVFTEEQCSKIASKLGWKAVFASQFQNVVTEIFTLLSETEDDVLIFGFPNTPKELKDIYDLFNPVKPSDDSCAFLPRPTPSSIDPFDMIIELDISDEIVLRDVLAVLEDPETGEKFDIRELSLDTENQLVRLEKANDPYYDIIQFPSRSVTLKANFDLIKNDNSEIYNIVPLESREVTDELIDNIAALVNDIPAPDPPKYSPDVTYPTIIQTLHGVSDELREFFMSQWRSIETTYYEAIHRSFELLNSVHLLLISHLEKARSEMQEFLRRPGSSQHLLVEFQEWHCNQVERCMRRMQKVKDECAIRINALRENLVAIENDRKTEEESKQKELLNAPFRTTLFELVNNACTTLAQAELDRWVATRSLMLDLNQVVSDADLVPPLPRKKLNLVVDPSRDKTRKGAKKPQRNTPTSRNRADSKLQPFESPLFEQLEGVKKYVSDAAVIYMRSTTPISTRGKARPGKDKNPFAPHKIAALDEFIAAFTDDDVYLVTRMDQIADFTHDEVNVVQQSFDAYLDDSTNWIQSNYERRKSISDTAIAYMLKKVNDEEQINHLILLNESQCTIDMTQLIVGTEESPKIPPAFPEQLVADSPSATAEDLMNGIVDFIVQTNNVQ
;
A
#
# COMPACT_ATOMS: atom_id res chain seq x y z
N MET A 1 -55.00 -81.89 -13.31
CA MET A 1 -56.29 -81.25 -13.62
C MET A 1 -55.98 -79.97 -14.38
N GLU A 2 -56.39 -79.77 -15.60
CA GLU A 2 -57.05 -80.63 -16.58
C GLU A 2 -56.97 -79.81 -17.87
N GLU A 3 -56.72 -80.50 -18.97
CA GLU A 3 -56.95 -80.00 -20.31
C GLU A 3 -58.31 -79.32 -20.40
N ASN A 4 -58.32 -78.09 -20.91
CA ASN A 4 -59.46 -77.55 -21.65
C ASN A 4 -58.95 -76.41 -22.54
N ASP A 5 -58.36 -76.83 -23.65
CA ASP A 5 -58.76 -76.40 -24.99
C ASP A 5 -59.06 -74.91 -25.18
N ASN A 6 -58.06 -74.20 -25.68
CA ASN A 6 -57.84 -74.03 -27.12
C ASN A 6 -59.08 -73.83 -28.03
N VAL A 7 -60.13 -73.18 -27.55
CA VAL A 7 -61.22 -72.67 -28.40
C VAL A 7 -60.82 -71.37 -29.09
N PHE A 8 -60.01 -70.54 -28.43
CA PHE A 8 -59.61 -69.23 -28.97
C PHE A 8 -58.60 -69.33 -30.12
N ALA A 9 -57.65 -70.25 -30.09
CA ALA A 9 -56.74 -70.43 -31.21
C ALA A 9 -57.42 -71.13 -32.40
N ALA A 10 -58.35 -72.04 -32.15
CA ALA A 10 -59.19 -72.64 -33.20
C ALA A 10 -60.08 -71.59 -33.90
N LEU A 11 -60.66 -70.65 -33.14
CA LEU A 11 -61.42 -69.53 -33.72
C LEU A 11 -60.53 -68.56 -34.51
N LYS A 12 -59.30 -68.31 -34.05
CA LYS A 12 -58.33 -67.45 -34.74
C LYS A 12 -57.86 -68.09 -36.05
N ALA A 13 -57.62 -69.40 -36.07
CA ALA A 13 -57.27 -70.16 -37.27
C ALA A 13 -58.41 -70.17 -38.29
N ARG A 14 -59.66 -70.38 -37.84
CA ARG A 14 -60.83 -70.38 -38.72
C ARG A 14 -61.11 -69.02 -39.35
N ARG A 15 -60.93 -67.92 -38.58
CA ARG A 15 -61.06 -66.55 -39.11
C ARG A 15 -60.00 -66.25 -40.17
N PHE A 16 -58.78 -66.74 -39.99
CA PHE A 16 -57.70 -66.56 -40.96
C PHE A 16 -57.92 -67.35 -42.25
N GLU A 17 -58.50 -68.55 -42.16
CA GLU A 17 -58.95 -69.31 -43.35
C GLU A 17 -60.11 -68.62 -44.08
N GLU A 18 -61.08 -68.07 -43.34
CA GLU A 18 -62.21 -67.32 -43.93
C GLU A 18 -61.73 -66.04 -44.64
N GLU A 19 -60.78 -65.29 -44.05
CA GLU A 19 -60.17 -64.11 -44.68
C GLU A 19 -59.39 -64.47 -45.95
N LYS A 20 -58.62 -65.58 -45.96
CA LYS A 20 -57.95 -66.07 -47.17
C LYS A 20 -58.91 -66.52 -48.26
N CYS A 21 -60.03 -67.16 -47.90
CA CYS A 21 -61.06 -67.54 -48.85
C CYS A 21 -61.73 -66.31 -49.48
N LEU A 22 -61.96 -65.26 -48.69
CA LEU A 22 -62.52 -63.99 -49.18
C LEU A 22 -61.54 -63.22 -50.06
N GLU A 23 -60.23 -63.22 -49.76
CA GLU A 23 -59.20 -62.65 -50.64
C GLU A 23 -59.11 -63.41 -51.97
N PHE A 24 -59.18 -64.75 -51.95
CA PHE A 24 -59.19 -65.57 -53.17
C PHE A 24 -60.44 -65.30 -54.02
N LEU A 25 -61.61 -65.14 -53.40
CA LEU A 25 -62.85 -64.79 -54.09
C LEU A 25 -62.81 -63.36 -54.65
N CYS A 26 -62.22 -62.40 -53.92
CA CYS A 26 -61.99 -61.04 -54.42
C CYS A 26 -61.01 -61.01 -55.60
N GLN A 27 -59.92 -61.79 -55.56
CA GLN A 27 -58.99 -61.90 -56.69
C GLN A 27 -59.63 -62.53 -57.93
N ASN A 28 -60.43 -63.59 -57.77
CA ASN A 28 -61.18 -64.17 -58.90
C ASN A 28 -62.28 -63.23 -59.43
N ARG A 29 -62.92 -62.45 -58.55
CA ARG A 29 -63.89 -61.43 -58.95
C ARG A 29 -63.22 -60.29 -59.72
N HIS A 30 -61.98 -59.93 -59.37
CA HIS A 30 -61.21 -58.91 -60.10
C HIS A 30 -60.71 -59.42 -61.47
N VAL A 31 -60.36 -60.70 -61.58
CA VAL A 31 -60.01 -61.35 -62.86
C VAL A 31 -61.24 -61.48 -63.78
N LEU A 32 -62.42 -61.78 -63.24
CA LEU A 32 -63.67 -61.84 -64.01
C LEU A 32 -64.18 -60.44 -64.41
N HIS A 33 -64.05 -59.42 -63.55
CA HIS A 33 -64.40 -58.04 -63.90
C HIS A 33 -63.47 -57.44 -64.96
N ASN A 34 -62.20 -57.85 -65.01
CA ASN A 34 -61.25 -57.37 -66.03
C ASN A 34 -61.39 -58.07 -67.39
N GLN A 35 -62.18 -59.14 -67.51
CA GLN A 35 -62.35 -59.88 -68.77
C GLN A 35 -63.77 -59.84 -69.36
N CYS A 36 -64.78 -59.29 -68.69
CA CYS A 36 -66.13 -59.17 -69.24
C CYS A 36 -66.81 -57.85 -68.81
N GLY A 37 -67.01 -56.95 -69.77
CA GLY A 37 -67.57 -55.61 -69.54
C GLY A 37 -69.06 -55.58 -69.16
N VAL A 38 -69.32 -54.96 -68.01
CA VAL A 38 -70.47 -54.14 -67.53
C VAL A 38 -71.95 -54.54 -67.77
N GLU A 39 -72.37 -55.55 -68.54
CA GLU A 39 -73.82 -55.76 -68.81
C GLU A 39 -74.50 -57.04 -68.26
N VAL A 40 -73.93 -57.80 -67.31
CA VAL A 40 -74.51 -59.13 -66.91
C VAL A 40 -75.03 -59.25 -65.47
N ASP A 41 -74.92 -58.22 -64.62
CA ASP A 41 -75.20 -58.35 -63.17
C ASP A 41 -76.69 -58.42 -62.76
N SER A 42 -77.65 -58.31 -63.68
CA SER A 42 -79.08 -58.23 -63.31
C SER A 42 -79.87 -59.54 -63.34
N PHE A 43 -79.29 -60.72 -63.61
CA PHE A 43 -80.06 -61.96 -63.79
C PHE A 43 -80.03 -62.96 -62.61
N PHE A 44 -79.05 -62.93 -61.71
CA PHE A 44 -78.83 -64.05 -60.76
C PHE A 44 -79.47 -63.92 -59.37
N ASN A 45 -79.95 -62.75 -58.95
CA ASN A 45 -80.35 -62.55 -57.54
C ASN A 45 -81.80 -62.92 -57.17
N GLU A 46 -82.61 -63.44 -58.10
CA GLU A 46 -84.06 -63.57 -57.85
C GLU A 46 -84.58 -64.97 -57.46
N ARG A 47 -83.76 -66.02 -57.24
CA ARG A 47 -84.31 -67.39 -57.08
C ARG A 47 -83.80 -68.35 -55.99
N HIS A 48 -82.90 -67.95 -55.07
CA HIS A 48 -82.37 -68.90 -54.07
C HIS A 48 -83.00 -68.84 -52.66
N GLY A 49 -83.83 -67.84 -52.36
CA GLY A 49 -84.38 -67.62 -51.01
C GLY A 49 -85.49 -68.56 -50.55
N HIS A 50 -86.08 -69.40 -51.42
CA HIS A 50 -87.37 -70.03 -51.11
C HIS A 50 -87.32 -71.52 -50.69
N TYR A 51 -86.14 -72.18 -50.65
CA TYR A 51 -86.08 -73.64 -50.53
C TYR A 51 -85.79 -74.23 -49.13
N LEU A 52 -85.48 -73.42 -48.10
CA LEU A 52 -84.99 -73.95 -46.81
C LEU A 52 -85.95 -73.87 -45.61
N TYR A 53 -87.15 -73.31 -45.75
CA TYR A 53 -87.96 -72.89 -44.58
C TYR A 53 -89.02 -73.88 -44.03
N LYS A 54 -89.01 -75.18 -44.34
CA LYS A 54 -90.19 -76.02 -43.95
C LYS A 54 -89.99 -77.50 -43.59
N ARG A 55 -89.00 -77.88 -42.76
CA ARG A 55 -88.95 -79.29 -42.28
C ARG A 55 -88.36 -79.63 -40.90
N ALA A 56 -88.59 -78.83 -39.85
CA ALA A 56 -88.26 -79.30 -38.49
C ALA A 56 -89.11 -78.66 -37.38
N GLN A 57 -90.32 -79.16 -37.15
CA GLN A 57 -90.98 -78.99 -35.85
C GLN A 57 -91.68 -80.28 -35.43
N ARG A 58 -91.12 -80.92 -34.39
CA ARG A 58 -91.77 -81.31 -33.11
C ARG A 58 -90.71 -82.02 -32.24
N PRO A 59 -90.13 -81.33 -31.23
CA PRO A 59 -89.20 -81.96 -30.29
C PRO A 59 -89.89 -82.79 -29.21
N SER A 60 -89.16 -83.80 -28.69
CA SER A 60 -89.63 -84.79 -27.73
C SER A 60 -89.66 -84.24 -26.29
N GLN A 61 -90.34 -84.97 -25.39
CA GLN A 61 -90.57 -84.56 -24.00
C GLN A 61 -89.29 -84.32 -23.18
N ASP A 62 -88.13 -84.83 -23.61
CA ASP A 62 -86.86 -84.67 -22.88
C ASP A 62 -86.29 -83.24 -22.99
N GLU A 63 -86.56 -82.52 -24.08
CA GLU A 63 -86.13 -81.11 -24.24
C GLU A 63 -86.88 -80.15 -23.30
N ILE A 64 -88.13 -80.48 -22.96
CA ILE A 64 -88.95 -79.65 -22.07
C ILE A 64 -88.38 -79.71 -20.63
N ALA A 65 -87.89 -80.87 -20.19
CA ALA A 65 -87.28 -81.03 -18.87
C ALA A 65 -85.92 -80.30 -18.75
N LEU A 66 -85.11 -80.32 -19.82
CA LEU A 66 -83.82 -79.63 -19.85
C LEU A 66 -84.00 -78.10 -19.75
N LYS A 67 -85.01 -77.56 -20.45
CA LYS A 67 -85.32 -76.13 -20.46
C LYS A 67 -85.71 -75.59 -19.08
N ALA A 68 -86.41 -76.40 -18.28
CA ALA A 68 -86.77 -76.04 -16.92
C ALA A 68 -85.54 -75.96 -15.98
N LYS A 69 -84.56 -76.87 -16.12
CA LYS A 69 -83.31 -76.82 -15.34
C LYS A 69 -82.46 -75.61 -15.70
N PHE A 70 -82.35 -75.26 -16.98
CA PHE A 70 -81.60 -74.06 -17.40
C PHE A 70 -82.18 -72.76 -16.84
N LYS A 71 -83.52 -72.63 -16.79
CA LYS A 71 -84.16 -71.43 -16.25
C LYS A 71 -83.81 -71.19 -14.78
N LYS A 72 -83.67 -72.25 -13.98
CA LYS A 72 -83.29 -72.13 -12.56
C LYS A 72 -81.81 -71.74 -12.38
N ALA A 73 -80.93 -72.23 -13.24
CA ALA A 73 -79.51 -71.86 -13.22
C ALA A 73 -79.28 -70.39 -13.58
N TYR A 74 -80.06 -69.84 -14.52
CA TYR A 74 -79.95 -68.44 -14.93
C TYR A 74 -80.33 -67.46 -13.81
N ASN A 75 -81.43 -67.70 -13.09
CA ASN A 75 -81.85 -66.82 -11.99
C ASN A 75 -80.80 -66.74 -10.87
N ASN A 76 -80.08 -67.84 -10.60
CA ASN A 76 -79.01 -67.80 -9.60
C ASN A 76 -77.80 -66.97 -10.07
N LYS A 77 -77.50 -66.98 -11.37
CA LYS A 77 -76.40 -66.19 -11.93
C LYS A 77 -76.68 -64.69 -11.84
N GLU A 78 -77.92 -64.28 -12.05
CA GLU A 78 -78.34 -62.87 -11.97
C GLU A 78 -78.11 -62.31 -10.56
N LEU A 79 -78.54 -63.02 -9.53
CA LEU A 79 -78.29 -62.67 -8.12
C LEU A 79 -76.80 -62.55 -7.75
N PHE A 80 -75.93 -63.39 -8.32
CA PHE A 80 -74.48 -63.26 -8.11
C PHE A 80 -73.90 -62.03 -8.82
N THR A 81 -74.50 -61.62 -9.93
CA THR A 81 -74.04 -60.47 -10.70
C THR A 81 -74.40 -59.18 -9.96
N ASP A 82 -75.61 -59.08 -9.43
CA ASP A 82 -76.08 -57.92 -8.67
C ASP A 82 -75.29 -57.73 -7.37
N ASN A 83 -75.09 -58.80 -6.60
CA ASN A 83 -74.25 -58.76 -5.38
C ASN A 83 -72.80 -58.36 -5.68
N ARG A 84 -72.29 -58.67 -6.88
CA ARG A 84 -70.93 -58.29 -7.30
C ARG A 84 -70.87 -56.81 -7.69
N ILE A 85 -71.91 -56.27 -8.31
CA ILE A 85 -72.02 -54.85 -8.64
C ILE A 85 -72.08 -54.03 -7.35
N GLU A 86 -72.93 -54.40 -6.40
CA GLU A 86 -73.11 -53.67 -5.14
C GLU A 86 -71.80 -53.62 -4.32
N ARG A 87 -71.08 -54.74 -4.18
CA ARG A 87 -69.76 -54.74 -3.53
C ARG A 87 -68.74 -53.86 -4.26
N ASN A 88 -68.75 -53.87 -5.60
CA ASN A 88 -67.85 -53.02 -6.37
C ASN A 88 -68.16 -51.53 -6.16
N GLU A 89 -69.44 -51.16 -6.07
CA GLU A 89 -69.85 -49.79 -5.77
C GLU A 89 -69.40 -49.37 -4.37
N GLU A 90 -69.56 -50.23 -3.36
CA GLU A 90 -69.05 -49.99 -2.00
C GLU A 90 -67.53 -49.82 -1.99
N TYR A 91 -66.78 -50.67 -2.71
CA TYR A 91 -65.33 -50.54 -2.84
C TYR A 91 -64.91 -49.21 -3.49
N VAL A 92 -65.63 -48.77 -4.53
CA VAL A 92 -65.36 -47.48 -5.18
C VAL A 92 -65.64 -46.32 -4.23
N HIS A 93 -66.75 -46.37 -3.47
CA HIS A 93 -67.07 -45.36 -2.47
C HIS A 93 -66.06 -45.32 -1.32
N GLN A 94 -65.54 -46.48 -0.90
CA GLN A 94 -64.49 -46.54 0.11
C GLN A 94 -63.18 -45.95 -0.40
N ARG A 95 -62.72 -46.31 -1.62
CA ARG A 95 -61.53 -45.71 -2.23
C ARG A 95 -61.61 -44.19 -2.39
N LYS A 96 -62.79 -43.66 -2.76
CA LYS A 96 -62.99 -42.20 -2.84
C LYS A 96 -62.84 -41.52 -1.48
N ARG A 97 -63.34 -42.14 -0.40
CA ARG A 97 -63.16 -41.65 0.96
C ARG A 97 -61.69 -41.72 1.39
N ASP A 98 -61.03 -42.85 1.16
CA ASP A 98 -59.62 -43.03 1.51
C ASP A 98 -58.72 -42.06 0.73
N PHE A 99 -59.01 -41.81 -0.54
CA PHE A 99 -58.31 -40.82 -1.37
C PHE A 99 -58.49 -39.39 -0.85
N ALA A 100 -59.72 -39.01 -0.47
CA ALA A 100 -59.98 -37.69 0.12
C ALA A 100 -59.22 -37.50 1.44
N VAL A 101 -59.22 -38.51 2.31
CA VAL A 101 -58.45 -38.49 3.57
C VAL A 101 -56.95 -38.41 3.30
N SER A 102 -56.44 -39.12 2.28
CA SER A 102 -55.04 -39.03 1.86
C SER A 102 -54.67 -37.63 1.38
N GLN A 103 -55.50 -37.00 0.53
CA GLN A 103 -55.27 -35.63 0.09
C GLN A 103 -55.26 -34.61 1.25
N GLU A 104 -56.15 -34.76 2.23
CA GLU A 104 -56.14 -33.90 3.42
C GLU A 104 -54.86 -34.08 4.25
N ARG A 105 -54.36 -35.31 4.38
CA ARG A 105 -53.08 -35.57 5.06
C ARG A 105 -51.91 -34.94 4.32
N VAL A 106 -51.85 -35.07 2.98
CA VAL A 106 -50.82 -34.44 2.16
C VAL A 106 -50.87 -32.92 2.29
N LYS A 107 -52.06 -32.30 2.21
CA LYS A 107 -52.22 -30.85 2.40
C LYS A 107 -51.73 -30.40 3.78
N LYS A 108 -52.05 -31.12 4.85
CA LYS A 108 -51.55 -30.83 6.20
C LYS A 108 -50.03 -30.98 6.29
N PHE A 109 -49.46 -31.98 5.64
CA PHE A 109 -48.01 -32.20 5.62
C PHE A 109 -47.28 -31.10 4.84
N VAL A 110 -47.79 -30.70 3.68
CA VAL A 110 -47.25 -29.58 2.89
C VAL A 110 -47.32 -28.27 3.68
N ALA A 111 -48.44 -27.98 4.34
CA ALA A 111 -48.57 -26.78 5.18
C ALA A 111 -47.56 -26.79 6.34
N LYS A 112 -47.36 -27.94 6.99
CA LYS A 112 -46.36 -28.09 8.05
C LYS A 112 -44.93 -27.90 7.54
N LEU A 113 -44.60 -28.47 6.37
CA LEU A 113 -43.29 -28.28 5.74
C LEU A 113 -43.04 -26.82 5.34
N GLN A 114 -44.07 -26.12 4.85
CA GLN A 114 -43.98 -24.69 4.56
C GLN A 114 -43.71 -23.89 5.82
N GLU A 115 -44.42 -24.16 6.93
CA GLU A 115 -44.19 -23.49 8.22
C GLU A 115 -42.78 -23.76 8.76
N GLU A 116 -42.29 -25.01 8.70
CA GLU A 116 -40.93 -25.37 9.11
C GLU A 116 -39.87 -24.71 8.22
N TYR A 117 -40.11 -24.62 6.91
CA TYR A 117 -39.24 -23.93 5.96
C TYR A 117 -39.21 -22.43 6.22
N GLU A 118 -40.36 -21.77 6.36
CA GLU A 118 -40.47 -20.33 6.66
C GLU A 118 -39.76 -20.00 7.98
N LYS A 119 -39.94 -20.83 9.01
CA LYS A 119 -39.23 -20.69 10.28
C LYS A 119 -37.71 -20.82 10.10
N SER A 120 -37.26 -21.84 9.37
CA SER A 120 -35.82 -22.04 9.11
C SER A 120 -35.21 -20.89 8.31
N VAL A 121 -35.93 -20.38 7.30
CA VAL A 121 -35.51 -19.22 6.50
C VAL A 121 -35.45 -17.97 7.37
N SER A 122 -36.45 -17.72 8.22
CA SER A 122 -36.46 -16.58 9.13
C SER A 122 -35.28 -16.64 10.11
N GLU A 123 -35.00 -17.80 10.71
CA GLU A 123 -33.86 -18.00 11.62
C GLU A 123 -32.51 -17.77 10.90
N LYS A 124 -32.38 -18.24 9.65
CA LYS A 124 -31.17 -18.00 8.84
C LYS A 124 -31.02 -16.53 8.47
N ILE A 125 -32.09 -15.86 8.06
CA ILE A 125 -32.09 -14.42 7.76
C ILE A 125 -31.69 -13.61 8.99
N GLU A 126 -32.21 -13.95 10.17
CA GLU A 126 -31.87 -13.30 11.43
C GLU A 126 -30.38 -13.49 11.76
N ARG A 127 -29.84 -14.71 11.60
CA ARG A 127 -28.40 -14.95 11.74
C ARG A 127 -27.57 -14.13 10.76
N CYS A 128 -27.97 -14.06 9.48
CA CYS A 128 -27.29 -13.24 8.48
C CYS A 128 -27.31 -11.75 8.85
N LYS A 129 -28.44 -11.23 9.36
CA LYS A 129 -28.53 -9.85 9.85
C LYS A 129 -27.60 -9.61 11.04
N ASN A 130 -27.58 -10.53 12.01
CA ASN A 130 -26.69 -10.42 13.16
C ASN A 130 -25.21 -10.48 12.77
N TRP A 131 -24.86 -11.31 11.78
CA TRP A 131 -23.51 -11.35 11.21
C TRP A 131 -23.18 -10.05 10.47
N GLY A 132 -24.12 -9.50 9.69
CA GLY A 132 -23.95 -8.21 9.02
C GLY A 132 -23.65 -7.08 10.01
N ILE A 133 -24.44 -6.99 11.09
CA ILE A 133 -24.22 -6.00 12.16
C ILE A 133 -22.87 -6.22 12.83
N LYS A 134 -22.52 -7.47 13.17
CA LYS A 134 -21.23 -7.78 13.79
C LYS A 134 -20.05 -7.42 12.88
N THR A 135 -20.11 -7.78 11.60
CA THR A 135 -19.04 -7.43 10.64
C THR A 135 -18.95 -5.92 10.45
N GLU A 136 -20.06 -5.19 10.45
CA GLU A 136 -20.07 -3.73 10.39
C GLU A 136 -19.44 -3.11 11.64
N ASP A 137 -19.76 -3.61 12.84
CA ASP A 137 -19.18 -3.16 14.10
C ASP A 137 -17.68 -3.50 14.20
N ASP A 138 -17.28 -4.73 13.85
CA ASP A 138 -15.87 -5.16 13.82
C ASP A 138 -15.08 -4.30 12.81
N SER A 139 -15.66 -4.02 11.64
CA SER A 139 -15.05 -3.14 10.63
C SER A 139 -14.92 -1.71 11.14
N ARG A 140 -15.96 -1.16 11.79
CA ARG A 140 -15.91 0.18 12.40
C ARG A 140 -14.84 0.25 13.49
N GLN A 141 -14.76 -0.74 14.37
CA GLN A 141 -13.72 -0.77 15.41
C GLN A 141 -12.32 -0.82 14.80
N LEU A 142 -12.12 -1.64 13.76
CA LEU A 142 -10.82 -1.76 13.09
C LEU A 142 -10.45 -0.46 12.37
N ILE A 143 -11.41 0.21 11.73
CA ILE A 143 -11.23 1.53 11.12
C ILE A 143 -10.93 2.58 12.20
N ASP A 144 -11.69 2.61 13.31
CA ASP A 144 -11.49 3.59 14.39
C ASP A 144 -10.13 3.42 15.06
N VAL A 145 -9.67 2.18 15.29
CA VAL A 145 -8.33 1.90 15.83
C VAL A 145 -7.25 2.33 14.83
N ALA A 146 -7.35 1.90 13.57
CA ALA A 146 -6.36 2.24 12.55
C ALA A 146 -6.30 3.76 12.29
N THR A 147 -7.44 4.44 12.26
CA THR A 147 -7.49 5.91 12.10
C THR A 147 -6.97 6.62 13.34
N LYS A 148 -7.26 6.14 14.55
CA LYS A 148 -6.70 6.70 15.78
C LYS A 148 -5.18 6.56 15.81
N ASP A 149 -4.64 5.40 15.47
CA ASP A 149 -3.20 5.17 15.44
C ASP A 149 -2.53 6.04 14.36
N ALA A 150 -3.12 6.13 13.16
CA ALA A 150 -2.64 7.01 12.10
C ALA A 150 -2.70 8.50 12.50
N THR A 151 -3.77 8.94 13.16
CA THR A 151 -3.87 10.33 13.65
C THR A 151 -2.86 10.62 14.76
N SER A 152 -2.62 9.70 15.70
CA SER A 152 -1.57 9.86 16.71
C SER A 152 -0.20 9.97 16.05
N LEU A 153 0.12 9.06 15.12
CA LEU A 153 1.35 9.07 14.34
C LEU A 153 1.58 10.42 13.65
N ILE A 154 0.56 10.96 12.99
CA ILE A 154 0.63 12.25 12.29
C ILE A 154 0.80 13.40 13.27
N ILE A 155 0.06 13.42 14.39
CA ILE A 155 0.12 14.49 15.39
C ILE A 155 1.51 14.52 16.05
N ASP A 156 2.00 13.37 16.51
CA ASP A 156 3.30 13.28 17.20
C ASP A 156 4.44 13.69 16.26
N SER A 157 4.40 13.21 15.01
CA SER A 157 5.37 13.59 13.98
C SER A 157 5.29 15.08 13.64
N ALA A 158 4.09 15.66 13.59
CA ALA A 158 3.88 17.10 13.36
C ALA A 158 4.39 17.95 14.53
N VAL A 159 4.25 17.48 15.78
CA VAL A 159 4.80 18.14 16.96
C VAL A 159 6.33 18.14 16.91
N ALA A 160 6.95 17.00 16.59
CA ALA A 160 8.40 16.91 16.43
C ALA A 160 8.92 17.83 15.32
N LEU A 161 8.23 17.88 14.16
CA LEU A 161 8.55 18.81 13.08
C LEU A 161 8.35 20.27 13.46
N SER A 162 7.32 20.59 14.24
CA SER A 162 7.09 21.93 14.77
C SER A 162 8.27 22.39 15.62
N VAL A 163 8.85 21.51 16.46
CA VAL A 163 10.05 21.83 17.24
C VAL A 163 11.25 22.16 16.33
N ILE A 164 11.48 21.36 15.29
CA ILE A 164 12.57 21.61 14.31
C ILE A 164 12.32 22.92 13.57
N SER A 165 11.12 23.11 13.03
CA SER A 165 10.73 24.32 12.30
C SER A 165 10.80 25.57 13.17
N ASN A 166 10.40 25.49 14.44
CA ASN A 166 10.49 26.59 15.39
C ASN A 166 11.92 26.89 15.83
N SER A 167 12.85 25.95 15.65
CA SER A 167 14.26 26.12 15.99
C SER A 167 15.09 26.64 14.81
N LEU A 168 14.79 26.17 13.60
CA LEU A 168 15.56 26.50 12.38
C LEU A 168 14.87 27.57 11.51
N SER A 169 13.57 27.86 11.73
CA SER A 169 12.70 28.69 10.86
C SER A 169 12.46 28.15 9.45
N PHE A 170 12.97 26.97 9.15
CA PHE A 170 12.65 26.18 7.97
C PHE A 170 12.81 24.70 8.30
N ILE A 171 12.32 23.84 7.42
CA ILE A 171 12.57 22.40 7.51
C ILE A 171 13.64 22.06 6.48
N PRO A 172 14.85 21.65 6.91
CA PRO A 172 15.87 21.14 6.00
C PRO A 172 15.33 20.05 5.06
N THR A 173 15.86 20.01 3.84
CA THR A 173 15.47 19.03 2.81
C THR A 173 15.65 17.59 3.30
N PHE A 174 16.67 17.32 4.11
CA PHE A 174 16.93 15.99 4.65
C PHE A 174 15.79 15.48 5.55
N TYR A 175 15.25 16.30 6.47
CA TYR A 175 14.10 15.92 7.29
C TYR A 175 12.84 15.67 6.45
N SER A 176 12.70 16.37 5.31
CA SER A 176 11.57 16.13 4.39
C SER A 176 11.64 14.73 3.75
N SER A 177 12.84 14.22 3.48
CA SER A 177 13.04 12.86 2.97
C SER A 177 12.84 11.80 4.06
N ILE A 178 13.36 12.03 5.26
CA ILE A 178 13.19 11.14 6.42
C ILE A 178 11.71 10.98 6.77
N MET A 179 10.94 12.07 6.76
CA MET A 179 9.52 12.04 7.05
C MET A 179 8.72 11.11 6.13
N LYS A 180 9.08 11.04 4.84
CA LYS A 180 8.43 10.13 3.90
C LYS A 180 8.66 8.67 4.30
N TYR A 181 9.85 8.34 4.79
CA TYR A 181 10.18 6.98 5.23
C TYR A 181 9.43 6.59 6.51
N PHE A 182 9.43 7.46 7.52
CA PHE A 182 8.68 7.20 8.75
C PHE A 182 7.18 7.05 8.48
N HIS A 183 6.64 7.85 7.56
CA HIS A 183 5.25 7.72 7.13
C HIS A 183 4.97 6.40 6.39
N ASN A 184 5.80 6.04 5.41
CA ASN A 184 5.64 4.80 4.65
C ASN A 184 5.74 3.55 5.53
N ASN A 185 6.56 3.59 6.59
CA ASN A 185 6.75 2.48 7.52
C ASN A 185 5.80 2.51 8.73
N SER A 186 4.88 3.48 8.80
CA SER A 186 3.97 3.67 9.95
C SER A 186 4.69 3.80 11.30
N ILE A 187 5.83 4.50 11.32
CA ILE A 187 6.65 4.76 12.52
C ILE A 187 6.48 6.24 12.93
N THR A 188 6.33 6.52 14.22
CA THR A 188 6.34 7.89 14.75
C THR A 188 7.69 8.56 14.49
N PHE A 189 7.70 9.72 13.82
CA PHE A 189 8.92 10.49 13.67
C PHE A 189 9.34 11.11 15.00
N ASP A 190 10.55 10.79 15.43
CA ASP A 190 11.22 11.42 16.56
C ASP A 190 12.59 11.91 16.09
N LYS A 191 12.94 13.16 16.41
CA LYS A 191 14.23 13.76 16.05
C LYS A 191 15.41 13.02 16.69
N GLU A 192 15.18 12.31 17.79
CA GLU A 192 16.20 11.50 18.50
C GLU A 192 16.16 10.02 18.11
N SER A 193 15.37 9.64 17.10
CA SER A 193 15.24 8.24 16.70
C SER A 193 16.55 7.67 16.17
N GLU A 194 16.96 6.51 16.70
CA GLU A 194 18.10 5.72 16.21
C GLU A 194 17.92 5.26 14.75
N LYS A 195 16.67 5.25 14.25
CA LYS A 195 16.35 4.86 12.86
C LYS A 195 16.70 5.93 11.82
N ILE A 196 17.01 7.16 12.24
CA ILE A 196 17.38 8.24 11.31
C ILE A 196 18.72 7.92 10.62
N PRO A 197 19.82 7.63 11.36
CA PRO A 197 21.06 7.16 10.75
C PRO A 197 20.88 5.92 9.86
N ASP A 198 20.04 4.97 10.27
CA ASP A 198 19.79 3.75 9.52
C ASP A 198 19.12 4.04 8.17
N PHE A 199 18.13 4.94 8.13
CA PHE A 199 17.52 5.39 6.87
C PHE A 199 18.50 6.12 5.96
N GLU A 200 19.32 7.02 6.51
CA GLU A 200 20.33 7.74 5.75
C GLU A 200 21.36 6.78 5.15
N TYR A 201 21.77 5.80 5.94
CA TYR A 201 22.59 4.68 5.49
C TYR A 201 21.92 3.91 4.34
N GLU A 202 20.67 3.48 4.48
CA GLU A 202 19.94 2.70 3.46
C GLU A 202 19.85 3.46 2.12
N ASN A 203 19.63 4.78 2.14
CA ASN A 203 19.58 5.58 0.91
C ASN A 203 20.97 5.86 0.32
N TYR A 204 21.98 5.96 1.17
CA TYR A 204 23.35 6.18 0.73
C TYR A 204 23.93 4.93 0.08
N PHE A 205 23.58 3.76 0.62
CA PHE A 205 24.03 2.46 0.16
C PHE A 205 23.52 2.21 -1.26
N LYS A 206 24.46 2.11 -2.21
CA LYS A 206 24.16 1.69 -3.58
C LYS A 206 25.07 0.52 -3.92
N PRO A 207 24.57 -0.44 -4.70
CA PRO A 207 25.37 -1.60 -5.02
C PRO A 207 26.55 -1.18 -5.93
N LEU A 208 27.58 -2.04 -6.00
CA LEU A 208 28.74 -1.83 -6.87
C LEU A 208 28.31 -1.64 -8.35
N ARG A 209 29.19 -1.18 -9.22
CA ARG A 209 28.87 -1.15 -10.65
C ARG A 209 28.94 -2.56 -11.28
N PRO A 210 28.29 -2.77 -12.45
CA PRO A 210 28.02 -4.12 -12.97
C PRO A 210 29.26 -5.00 -13.14
N GLU A 211 30.38 -4.46 -13.61
CA GLU A 211 31.57 -5.27 -13.90
C GLU A 211 32.29 -5.68 -12.60
N THR A 212 32.37 -4.75 -11.65
CA THR A 212 32.91 -5.05 -10.31
C THR A 212 32.01 -6.06 -9.59
N GLN A 213 30.69 -5.91 -9.66
CA GLN A 213 29.75 -6.89 -9.12
C GLN A 213 29.95 -8.27 -9.76
N ARG A 214 30.02 -8.33 -11.09
CA ARG A 214 30.20 -9.58 -11.85
C ARG A 214 31.44 -10.34 -11.41
N LEU A 215 32.55 -9.64 -11.18
CA LEU A 215 33.78 -10.24 -10.68
C LEU A 215 33.62 -10.81 -9.26
N PHE A 216 33.02 -10.06 -8.34
CA PHE A 216 32.85 -10.53 -6.95
C PHE A 216 31.78 -11.61 -6.81
N ILE A 217 30.72 -11.58 -7.61
CA ILE A 217 29.75 -12.69 -7.74
C ILE A 217 30.48 -13.92 -8.26
N THR A 218 31.31 -13.79 -9.30
CA THR A 218 32.13 -14.89 -9.82
C THR A 218 33.07 -15.46 -8.75
N MET A 219 33.73 -14.61 -7.96
CA MET A 219 34.59 -15.03 -6.85
C MET A 219 33.78 -15.77 -5.78
N ALA A 220 32.65 -15.22 -5.37
CA ALA A 220 31.81 -15.81 -4.34
C ALA A 220 31.20 -17.15 -4.78
N GLU A 221 30.78 -17.27 -6.04
CA GLU A 221 30.28 -18.50 -6.65
C GLU A 221 31.37 -19.59 -6.72
N ALA A 222 32.60 -19.22 -7.12
CA ALA A 222 33.72 -20.17 -7.16
C ALA A 222 34.15 -20.65 -5.77
N CYS A 223 34.03 -19.79 -4.75
CA CYS A 223 34.40 -20.11 -3.37
C CYS A 223 33.30 -20.84 -2.60
N VAL A 224 32.03 -20.46 -2.81
CA VAL A 224 30.86 -20.99 -2.12
C VAL A 224 29.66 -21.06 -3.10
N PRO A 225 29.59 -22.12 -3.93
CA PRO A 225 28.61 -22.23 -5.02
C PRO A 225 27.16 -22.12 -4.55
N GLU A 226 26.85 -22.68 -3.38
CA GLU A 226 25.49 -22.69 -2.83
C GLU A 226 25.08 -21.36 -2.15
N SER A 227 25.99 -20.38 -2.04
CA SER A 227 25.71 -19.13 -1.30
C SER A 227 25.11 -18.01 -2.13
N MET A 228 25.41 -17.96 -3.43
CA MET A 228 25.06 -16.82 -4.29
C MET A 228 24.03 -17.17 -5.36
N THR A 229 24.11 -18.36 -5.96
CA THR A 229 23.12 -18.86 -6.91
C THR A 229 22.23 -19.93 -6.26
N PRO A 230 20.95 -19.65 -5.97
CA PRO A 230 20.04 -20.70 -5.52
C PRO A 230 19.92 -21.81 -6.58
N PRO A 231 19.62 -23.06 -6.17
CA PRO A 231 19.35 -24.12 -7.13
C PRO A 231 18.20 -23.71 -8.05
N LEU A 232 18.42 -23.83 -9.35
CA LEU A 232 17.42 -23.53 -10.35
C LEU A 232 16.29 -24.57 -10.23
N VAL A 233 15.09 -24.12 -9.90
CA VAL A 233 13.90 -24.98 -9.91
C VAL A 233 13.54 -25.19 -11.38
N GLU A 234 13.73 -26.38 -11.92
CA GLU A 234 13.44 -26.65 -13.33
C GLU A 234 12.06 -27.28 -13.51
N ARG A 235 11.30 -26.82 -14.51
CA ARG A 235 10.11 -27.53 -15.01
C ARG A 235 10.54 -28.50 -16.10
N ARG A 236 10.26 -29.79 -15.92
CA ARG A 236 10.81 -30.86 -16.78
C ARG A 236 9.91 -31.28 -17.94
N GLY A 237 8.59 -31.09 -17.84
CA GLY A 237 7.61 -31.46 -18.87
C GLY A 237 6.69 -30.29 -19.26
N ARG A 238 5.97 -30.44 -20.38
CA ARG A 238 4.94 -29.46 -20.78
C ARG A 238 3.73 -29.59 -19.85
N ALA A 239 3.12 -28.45 -19.54
CA ALA A 239 2.01 -28.38 -18.61
C ALA A 239 0.88 -27.55 -19.22
N VAL A 240 -0.23 -28.23 -19.52
CA VAL A 240 -1.44 -27.59 -20.05
C VAL A 240 -2.55 -27.72 -19.02
N CYS A 241 -3.11 -26.59 -18.62
CA CYS A 241 -4.25 -26.52 -17.74
C CYS A 241 -5.54 -26.55 -18.54
N VAL A 242 -6.44 -27.45 -18.21
CA VAL A 242 -7.81 -27.48 -18.75
C VAL A 242 -8.76 -27.06 -17.64
N VAL A 243 -9.29 -25.85 -17.79
CA VAL A 243 -10.29 -25.28 -16.89
C VAL A 243 -11.66 -25.42 -17.52
N SER A 244 -12.62 -25.86 -16.71
CA SER A 244 -14.00 -26.01 -17.14
C SER A 244 -14.91 -25.75 -15.96
N LYS A 245 -16.18 -25.48 -16.25
CA LYS A 245 -17.20 -25.41 -15.21
C LYS A 245 -17.34 -26.79 -14.53
N PRO A 246 -17.93 -26.85 -13.32
CA PRO A 246 -18.21 -28.14 -12.69
C PRO A 246 -19.11 -29.00 -13.59
N LEU A 247 -19.04 -30.32 -13.44
CA LEU A 247 -19.94 -31.28 -14.11
C LEU A 247 -19.84 -31.34 -15.65
N VAL A 248 -18.91 -30.63 -16.29
CA VAL A 248 -18.79 -30.67 -17.76
C VAL A 248 -18.33 -32.06 -18.23
N PHE A 249 -17.20 -32.54 -17.71
CA PHE A 249 -16.67 -33.88 -17.97
C PHE A 249 -16.41 -34.67 -16.70
N THR A 250 -16.54 -36.00 -16.77
CA THR A 250 -16.11 -36.92 -15.71
C THR A 250 -14.60 -37.18 -15.78
N GLU A 251 -13.98 -37.63 -14.68
CA GLU A 251 -12.55 -37.98 -14.68
C GLU A 251 -12.22 -39.06 -15.74
N GLU A 252 -13.15 -39.98 -16.02
CA GLU A 252 -13.02 -40.97 -17.08
C GLU A 252 -13.00 -40.33 -18.48
N GLN A 253 -13.83 -39.33 -18.72
CA GLN A 253 -13.87 -38.58 -19.99
C GLN A 253 -12.60 -37.75 -20.18
N CYS A 254 -12.14 -37.05 -19.14
CA CYS A 254 -10.87 -36.32 -19.16
C CYS A 254 -9.67 -37.26 -19.37
N SER A 255 -9.68 -38.46 -18.79
CA SER A 255 -8.65 -39.48 -19.01
C SER A 255 -8.66 -39.99 -20.46
N LYS A 256 -9.83 -40.08 -21.12
CA LYS A 256 -9.92 -40.38 -22.55
C LYS A 256 -9.33 -39.28 -23.42
N ILE A 257 -9.54 -38.01 -23.07
CA ILE A 257 -8.94 -36.87 -23.77
C ILE A 257 -7.41 -36.93 -23.65
N ALA A 258 -6.89 -37.06 -22.43
CA ALA A 258 -5.44 -37.11 -22.19
C ALA A 258 -4.77 -38.33 -22.86
N SER A 259 -5.38 -39.52 -22.76
CA SER A 259 -4.82 -40.74 -23.38
C SER A 259 -4.80 -40.69 -24.91
N LYS A 260 -5.78 -40.04 -25.56
CA LYS A 260 -5.74 -39.82 -27.01
C LYS A 260 -4.67 -38.79 -27.42
N LEU A 261 -4.39 -37.80 -26.57
CA LEU A 261 -3.32 -36.82 -26.79
C LEU A 261 -1.92 -37.39 -26.47
N GLY A 262 -1.86 -38.50 -25.72
CA GLY A 262 -0.61 -39.10 -25.24
C GLY A 262 -0.03 -38.41 -24.00
N TRP A 263 -0.84 -37.64 -23.27
CA TRP A 263 -0.45 -36.85 -22.10
C TRP A 263 -0.96 -37.49 -20.81
N LYS A 264 -0.30 -37.23 -19.69
CA LYS A 264 -0.69 -37.71 -18.37
C LYS A 264 -1.80 -36.84 -17.80
N ALA A 265 -2.98 -37.42 -17.54
CA ALA A 265 -4.07 -36.73 -16.85
C ALA A 265 -3.74 -36.55 -15.36
N VAL A 266 -3.85 -35.32 -14.86
CA VAL A 266 -3.73 -34.97 -13.45
C VAL A 266 -4.99 -34.23 -13.02
N PHE A 267 -5.59 -34.65 -11.92
CA PHE A 267 -6.86 -34.10 -11.43
C PHE A 267 -6.61 -33.31 -10.15
N ALA A 268 -6.89 -32.02 -10.18
CA ALA A 268 -6.67 -31.15 -9.02
C ALA A 268 -7.52 -31.55 -7.79
N SER A 269 -8.66 -32.21 -8.03
CA SER A 269 -9.56 -32.78 -7.01
C SER A 269 -8.90 -33.83 -6.10
N GLN A 270 -7.81 -34.46 -6.55
CA GLN A 270 -7.15 -35.55 -5.83
C GLN A 270 -6.11 -35.06 -4.81
N PHE A 271 -5.73 -33.77 -4.87
CA PHE A 271 -4.72 -33.18 -4.00
C PHE A 271 -5.34 -32.49 -2.78
N GLN A 272 -4.65 -32.56 -1.63
CA GLN A 272 -5.07 -31.83 -0.42
C GLN A 272 -4.58 -30.39 -0.44
N ASN A 273 -3.36 -30.16 -0.91
CA ASN A 273 -2.80 -28.84 -1.16
C ASN A 273 -2.36 -28.72 -2.63
N VAL A 274 -3.34 -28.33 -3.44
CA VAL A 274 -3.26 -28.34 -4.90
C VAL A 274 -2.03 -27.58 -5.42
N VAL A 275 -1.73 -26.40 -4.88
CA VAL A 275 -0.62 -25.54 -5.34
C VAL A 275 0.74 -26.24 -5.13
N THR A 276 1.01 -26.73 -3.91
CA THR A 276 2.31 -27.34 -3.57
C THR A 276 2.50 -28.71 -4.21
N GLU A 277 1.42 -29.48 -4.37
CA GLU A 277 1.47 -30.81 -4.97
C GLU A 277 1.64 -30.72 -6.49
N ILE A 278 0.98 -29.77 -7.16
CA ILE A 278 1.22 -29.50 -8.58
C ILE A 278 2.64 -28.97 -8.80
N PHE A 279 3.14 -28.08 -7.93
CA PHE A 279 4.53 -27.63 -8.00
C PHE A 279 5.53 -28.79 -7.93
N THR A 280 5.36 -29.68 -6.95
CA THR A 280 6.20 -30.89 -6.80
C THR A 280 6.10 -31.78 -8.04
N LEU A 281 4.87 -32.01 -8.54
CA LEU A 281 4.63 -32.84 -9.72
C LEU A 281 5.32 -32.28 -10.97
N LEU A 282 5.19 -30.99 -11.23
CA LEU A 282 5.81 -30.31 -12.38
C LEU A 282 7.34 -30.22 -12.28
N SER A 283 7.89 -30.25 -11.07
CA SER A 283 9.33 -30.25 -10.82
C SER A 283 9.96 -31.65 -10.98
N GLU A 284 9.22 -32.72 -10.68
CA GLU A 284 9.72 -34.10 -10.68
C GLU A 284 9.44 -34.86 -11.97
N THR A 285 8.32 -34.59 -12.66
CA THR A 285 7.86 -35.38 -13.80
C THR A 285 8.40 -34.88 -15.15
N GLU A 286 8.95 -35.79 -15.94
CA GLU A 286 9.41 -35.53 -17.32
C GLU A 286 8.29 -35.75 -18.37
N ASP A 287 7.18 -36.39 -17.97
CA ASP A 287 6.03 -36.62 -18.84
C ASP A 287 5.26 -35.31 -19.07
N ASP A 288 4.66 -35.15 -20.25
CA ASP A 288 3.74 -34.03 -20.52
C ASP A 288 2.43 -34.22 -19.75
N VAL A 289 1.99 -33.16 -19.07
CA VAL A 289 0.89 -33.21 -18.10
C VAL A 289 -0.27 -32.34 -18.54
N LEU A 290 -1.47 -32.93 -18.48
CA LEU A 290 -2.74 -32.26 -18.67
C LEU A 290 -3.45 -32.16 -17.32
N ILE A 291 -3.50 -30.94 -16.78
CA ILE A 291 -4.02 -30.66 -15.43
C ILE A 291 -5.47 -30.20 -15.54
N PHE A 292 -6.40 -30.98 -15.00
CA PHE A 292 -7.82 -30.66 -15.01
C PHE A 292 -8.25 -30.00 -13.70
N GLY A 293 -8.98 -28.89 -13.81
CA GLY A 293 -9.60 -28.22 -12.66
C GLY A 293 -8.65 -27.33 -11.84
N PHE A 294 -7.55 -26.88 -12.44
CA PHE A 294 -6.61 -25.90 -11.87
C PHE A 294 -6.07 -25.02 -13.00
N PRO A 295 -5.83 -23.72 -12.78
CA PRO A 295 -6.16 -22.90 -11.60
C PRO A 295 -7.65 -22.53 -11.51
N ASN A 296 -8.24 -22.55 -10.30
CA ASN A 296 -9.64 -22.13 -10.07
C ASN A 296 -9.76 -20.66 -9.62
N THR A 297 -8.69 -20.11 -9.05
CA THR A 297 -8.63 -18.71 -8.61
C THR A 297 -7.36 -18.03 -9.14
N PRO A 298 -7.39 -16.71 -9.39
CA PRO A 298 -6.18 -15.96 -9.74
C PRO A 298 -5.08 -16.06 -8.68
N LYS A 299 -5.48 -16.21 -7.41
CA LYS A 299 -4.55 -16.40 -6.30
C LYS A 299 -3.77 -17.71 -6.43
N GLU A 300 -4.42 -18.83 -6.76
CA GLU A 300 -3.72 -20.11 -6.96
C GLU A 300 -2.68 -20.05 -8.09
N LEU A 301 -3.00 -19.35 -9.18
CA LEU A 301 -2.06 -19.14 -10.29
C LEU A 301 -0.87 -18.28 -9.86
N LYS A 302 -1.11 -17.25 -9.05
CA LYS A 302 -0.04 -16.43 -8.48
C LYS A 302 0.80 -17.20 -7.47
N ASP A 303 0.17 -17.95 -6.57
CA ASP A 303 0.85 -18.72 -5.53
C ASP A 303 1.78 -19.77 -6.17
N ILE A 304 1.37 -20.44 -7.25
CA ILE A 304 2.25 -21.39 -7.96
C ILE A 304 3.36 -20.67 -8.74
N TYR A 305 3.06 -19.52 -9.36
CA TYR A 305 4.07 -18.69 -10.02
C TYR A 305 5.16 -18.24 -9.02
N ASP A 306 4.75 -17.82 -7.82
CA ASP A 306 5.65 -17.39 -6.74
C ASP A 306 6.49 -18.57 -6.19
N LEU A 307 6.00 -19.82 -6.26
CA LEU A 307 6.79 -21.00 -5.89
C LEU A 307 7.89 -21.32 -6.93
N PHE A 308 7.59 -21.18 -8.22
CA PHE A 308 8.60 -21.31 -9.28
C PHE A 308 9.57 -20.11 -9.33
N ASN A 309 9.09 -18.93 -8.93
CA ASN A 309 9.84 -17.68 -8.94
C ASN A 309 9.82 -17.04 -7.55
N PRO A 310 10.50 -17.62 -6.55
CA PRO A 310 10.48 -17.10 -5.19
C PRO A 310 10.95 -15.65 -5.18
N VAL A 311 10.07 -14.76 -4.71
CA VAL A 311 10.42 -13.36 -4.48
C VAL A 311 11.58 -13.36 -3.47
N LYS A 312 12.67 -12.68 -3.84
CA LYS A 312 13.88 -12.54 -3.02
C LYS A 312 13.47 -12.26 -1.57
N PRO A 313 14.03 -12.96 -0.56
CA PRO A 313 13.72 -12.65 0.83
C PRO A 313 13.97 -11.16 1.07
N SER A 314 12.98 -10.49 1.66
CA SER A 314 13.01 -9.05 1.96
C SER A 314 14.11 -8.63 2.93
N ASP A 315 14.75 -9.60 3.58
CA ASP A 315 15.58 -9.38 4.77
C ASP A 315 17.09 -9.52 4.51
N ASP A 316 17.55 -9.62 3.26
CA ASP A 316 18.98 -9.48 2.93
C ASP A 316 19.37 -7.98 2.90
N SER A 317 19.16 -7.27 4.01
CA SER A 317 19.46 -5.83 4.18
C SER A 317 20.96 -5.50 4.12
N CYS A 318 21.83 -6.50 3.95
CA CYS A 318 23.28 -6.30 4.07
C CYS A 318 24.12 -7.23 3.18
N ALA A 319 23.85 -7.25 1.86
CA ALA A 319 24.81 -7.78 0.88
C ALA A 319 25.11 -6.72 -0.18
N PHE A 320 26.39 -6.36 -0.34
CA PHE A 320 26.87 -5.41 -1.36
C PHE A 320 26.69 -5.95 -2.79
N LEU A 321 26.48 -7.26 -2.91
CA LEU A 321 26.33 -8.00 -4.14
C LEU A 321 24.86 -8.44 -4.29
N PRO A 322 24.13 -7.92 -5.29
CA PRO A 322 22.80 -8.42 -5.58
C PRO A 322 22.90 -9.88 -6.03
N ARG A 323 22.09 -10.77 -5.44
CA ARG A 323 21.99 -12.15 -5.94
C ARG A 323 21.44 -12.15 -7.38
N PRO A 324 22.04 -12.93 -8.29
CA PRO A 324 21.54 -13.05 -9.64
C PRO A 324 20.13 -13.65 -9.63
N THR A 325 19.26 -13.09 -10.46
CA THR A 325 17.91 -13.62 -10.66
C THR A 325 17.94 -14.63 -11.80
N PRO A 326 17.37 -15.84 -11.59
CA PRO A 326 17.16 -16.76 -12.69
C PRO A 326 16.15 -16.19 -13.69
N SER A 327 16.12 -16.75 -14.90
CA SER A 327 15.01 -16.50 -15.84
C SER A 327 13.67 -16.86 -15.19
N SER A 328 12.65 -16.03 -15.39
CA SER A 328 11.30 -16.33 -14.92
C SER A 328 10.79 -17.61 -15.55
N ILE A 329 10.19 -18.47 -14.75
CA ILE A 329 9.62 -19.73 -15.18
C ILE A 329 8.11 -19.60 -15.11
N ASP A 330 7.47 -19.66 -16.27
CA ASP A 330 6.02 -19.75 -16.29
C ASP A 330 5.58 -21.16 -15.86
N PRO A 331 4.63 -21.26 -14.90
CA PRO A 331 4.20 -22.55 -14.37
C PRO A 331 3.48 -23.41 -15.41
N PHE A 332 2.85 -22.78 -16.41
CA PHE A 332 2.03 -23.43 -17.43
C PHE A 332 2.35 -22.90 -18.82
N ASP A 333 2.33 -23.77 -19.83
CA ASP A 333 2.48 -23.37 -21.23
C ASP A 333 1.17 -22.79 -21.79
N MET A 334 0.04 -23.30 -21.31
CA MET A 334 -1.27 -22.96 -21.83
C MET A 334 -2.37 -23.23 -20.82
N ILE A 335 -3.40 -22.38 -20.86
CA ILE A 335 -4.65 -22.56 -20.13
C ILE A 335 -5.78 -22.63 -21.16
N ILE A 336 -6.49 -23.76 -21.21
CA ILE A 336 -7.60 -24.01 -22.12
C ILE A 336 -8.90 -23.97 -21.32
N GLU A 337 -9.76 -23.02 -21.64
CA GLU A 337 -11.13 -22.95 -21.14
C GLU A 337 -12.06 -23.76 -22.04
N LEU A 338 -12.72 -24.76 -21.47
CA LEU A 338 -13.82 -25.46 -22.13
C LEU A 338 -15.13 -24.74 -21.80
N ASP A 339 -15.51 -23.80 -22.67
CA ASP A 339 -16.66 -22.93 -22.45
C ASP A 339 -17.95 -23.60 -22.91
N ILE A 340 -18.80 -23.94 -21.95
CA ILE A 340 -20.11 -24.56 -22.18
C ILE A 340 -21.20 -23.77 -21.45
N SER A 341 -22.37 -23.68 -22.08
CA SER A 341 -23.54 -23.03 -21.48
C SER A 341 -24.05 -23.79 -20.26
N ASP A 342 -24.37 -23.08 -19.19
CA ASP A 342 -24.95 -23.62 -17.95
C ASP A 342 -26.25 -24.39 -18.23
N GLU A 343 -27.02 -23.95 -19.23
CA GLU A 343 -28.25 -24.61 -19.66
C GLU A 343 -28.00 -26.01 -20.19
N ILE A 344 -26.92 -26.19 -20.97
CA ILE A 344 -26.54 -27.49 -21.55
C ILE A 344 -26.08 -28.43 -20.45
N VAL A 345 -25.24 -27.93 -19.53
CA VAL A 345 -24.74 -28.72 -18.40
C VAL A 345 -25.89 -29.20 -17.51
N LEU A 346 -26.78 -28.28 -17.10
CA LEU A 346 -27.92 -28.63 -16.26
C LEU A 346 -28.90 -29.57 -16.97
N ARG A 347 -29.19 -29.34 -18.25
CA ARG A 347 -30.06 -30.21 -19.04
C ARG A 347 -29.53 -31.63 -19.08
N ASP A 348 -28.24 -31.79 -19.35
CA ASP A 348 -27.62 -33.11 -19.51
C ASP A 348 -27.43 -33.82 -18.16
N VAL A 349 -27.12 -33.11 -17.07
CA VAL A 349 -27.03 -33.71 -15.72
C VAL A 349 -28.40 -34.17 -15.22
N LEU A 350 -29.44 -33.34 -15.41
CA LEU A 350 -30.80 -33.66 -14.97
C LEU A 350 -31.46 -34.76 -15.82
N ALA A 351 -30.95 -35.03 -17.01
CA ALA A 351 -31.44 -36.09 -17.89
C ALA A 351 -30.98 -37.48 -17.45
N VAL A 352 -29.95 -37.60 -16.61
CA VAL A 352 -29.42 -38.90 -16.15
C VAL A 352 -30.16 -39.36 -14.89
N LEU A 353 -30.78 -40.53 -15.00
CA LEU A 353 -31.41 -41.26 -13.90
C LEU A 353 -30.55 -42.47 -13.52
N GLU A 354 -30.64 -42.95 -12.30
CA GLU A 354 -29.92 -44.12 -11.80
C GLU A 354 -30.91 -45.09 -11.17
N ASP A 355 -30.76 -46.39 -11.47
CA ASP A 355 -31.50 -47.44 -10.80
C ASP A 355 -30.79 -47.79 -9.46
N PRO A 356 -31.44 -47.58 -8.30
CA PRO A 356 -30.82 -47.77 -7.00
C PRO A 356 -30.46 -49.23 -6.67
N GLU A 357 -31.02 -50.23 -7.37
CA GLU A 357 -30.68 -51.64 -7.14
C GLU A 357 -29.51 -52.14 -8.01
N THR A 358 -29.33 -51.57 -9.20
CA THR A 358 -28.32 -52.02 -10.18
C THR A 358 -27.16 -51.05 -10.36
N GLY A 359 -27.35 -49.77 -10.03
CA GLY A 359 -26.39 -48.69 -10.29
C GLY A 359 -26.26 -48.31 -11.76
N GLU A 360 -27.12 -48.85 -12.63
CA GLU A 360 -27.11 -48.51 -14.06
C GLU A 360 -27.71 -47.11 -14.27
N LYS A 361 -27.00 -46.29 -15.06
CA LYS A 361 -27.38 -44.92 -15.40
C LYS A 361 -28.10 -44.88 -16.75
N PHE A 362 -29.23 -44.20 -16.78
CA PHE A 362 -30.14 -44.12 -17.91
C PHE A 362 -30.35 -42.65 -18.30
N ASP A 363 -30.16 -42.31 -19.58
CA ASP A 363 -30.54 -40.99 -20.09
C ASP A 363 -32.03 -41.00 -20.45
N ILE A 364 -32.80 -40.09 -19.85
CA ILE A 364 -34.24 -39.95 -20.06
C ILE A 364 -34.61 -39.64 -21.52
N ARG A 365 -33.65 -39.13 -22.31
CA ARG A 365 -33.83 -38.77 -23.73
C ARG A 365 -33.79 -39.98 -24.66
N GLU A 366 -33.06 -41.03 -24.28
CA GLU A 366 -32.86 -42.24 -25.09
C GLU A 366 -33.67 -43.44 -24.57
N LEU A 367 -34.34 -43.27 -23.43
CA LEU A 367 -35.08 -44.34 -22.76
C LEU A 367 -36.36 -44.73 -23.52
N SER A 368 -36.34 -45.90 -24.18
CA SER A 368 -37.57 -46.53 -24.70
C SER A 368 -38.21 -47.40 -23.60
N LEU A 369 -39.40 -47.03 -23.15
CA LEU A 369 -40.08 -47.70 -22.03
C LEU A 369 -40.98 -48.84 -22.49
N ASP A 370 -40.72 -50.06 -21.99
CA ASP A 370 -41.60 -51.22 -22.24
C ASP A 370 -42.68 -51.38 -21.16
N THR A 371 -42.54 -50.76 -19.97
CA THR A 371 -43.58 -50.76 -18.91
C THR A 371 -43.49 -49.56 -17.95
N GLU A 372 -44.62 -48.99 -17.53
CA GLU A 372 -44.69 -47.86 -16.56
C GLU A 372 -43.97 -48.13 -15.23
N ASN A 373 -43.82 -49.39 -14.82
CA ASN A 373 -43.14 -49.77 -13.58
C ASN A 373 -41.62 -49.52 -13.58
N GLN A 374 -40.98 -49.37 -14.74
CA GLN A 374 -39.54 -49.06 -14.83
C GLN A 374 -39.24 -47.60 -14.48
N LEU A 375 -40.10 -46.65 -14.89
CA LEU A 375 -39.95 -45.23 -14.54
C LEU A 375 -40.08 -44.94 -13.04
N VAL A 376 -40.94 -45.69 -12.34
CA VAL A 376 -41.22 -45.47 -10.91
C VAL A 376 -40.05 -45.87 -10.02
N ARG A 377 -39.10 -46.67 -10.54
CA ARG A 377 -37.94 -47.17 -9.79
C ARG A 377 -36.67 -46.38 -10.00
N LEU A 378 -36.60 -45.57 -11.06
CA LEU A 378 -35.42 -44.76 -11.38
C LEU A 378 -35.40 -43.50 -10.51
N GLU A 379 -34.31 -43.31 -9.78
CA GLU A 379 -34.06 -42.09 -9.01
C GLU A 379 -33.14 -41.14 -9.79
N LYS A 380 -33.06 -39.88 -9.38
CA LYS A 380 -32.05 -38.98 -9.96
C LYS A 380 -30.68 -39.50 -9.56
N ALA A 381 -29.78 -39.63 -10.54
CA ALA A 381 -28.41 -40.03 -10.27
C ALA A 381 -27.80 -39.05 -9.26
N ASN A 382 -27.39 -39.56 -8.10
CA ASN A 382 -26.91 -38.75 -7.01
C ASN A 382 -25.39 -38.67 -7.16
N ASP A 383 -24.85 -37.50 -7.51
CA ASP A 383 -23.40 -37.33 -7.60
C ASP A 383 -22.84 -37.12 -6.18
N PRO A 384 -22.01 -38.04 -5.65
CA PRO A 384 -21.49 -37.94 -4.29
C PRO A 384 -20.57 -36.72 -4.08
N TYR A 385 -20.13 -36.04 -5.15
CA TYR A 385 -19.20 -34.94 -5.06
C TYR A 385 -19.85 -33.55 -5.06
N TYR A 386 -21.09 -33.36 -5.53
CA TYR A 386 -21.66 -32.00 -5.70
C TYR A 386 -23.19 -31.88 -5.62
N ASP A 387 -23.67 -30.83 -4.91
CA ASP A 387 -25.08 -30.46 -4.76
C ASP A 387 -25.56 -29.58 -5.92
N ILE A 388 -26.50 -30.07 -6.73
CA ILE A 388 -27.10 -29.38 -7.90
C ILE A 388 -27.63 -27.98 -7.51
N ILE A 389 -28.05 -27.78 -6.25
CA ILE A 389 -28.56 -26.50 -5.75
C ILE A 389 -27.47 -25.42 -5.74
N GLN A 390 -26.20 -25.81 -5.60
CA GLN A 390 -25.05 -24.88 -5.53
C GLN A 390 -24.38 -24.65 -6.90
N PHE A 391 -24.81 -25.33 -7.96
CA PHE A 391 -24.20 -25.22 -9.28
C PHE A 391 -24.24 -23.78 -9.86
N PRO A 392 -25.38 -23.07 -9.86
CA PRO A 392 -25.44 -21.73 -10.48
C PRO A 392 -24.53 -20.71 -9.80
N SER A 393 -24.44 -20.73 -8.47
CA SER A 393 -23.58 -19.80 -7.73
C SER A 393 -22.10 -20.11 -7.94
N ARG A 394 -21.71 -21.38 -7.99
CA ARG A 394 -20.32 -21.80 -8.26
C ARG A 394 -19.92 -21.53 -9.71
N SER A 395 -20.82 -21.77 -10.68
CA SER A 395 -20.59 -21.48 -12.11
C SER A 395 -20.29 -20.00 -12.34
N VAL A 396 -21.11 -19.10 -11.78
CA VAL A 396 -20.90 -17.64 -11.90
C VAL A 396 -19.58 -17.21 -11.26
N THR A 397 -19.25 -17.76 -10.09
CA THR A 397 -18.00 -17.42 -9.38
C THR A 397 -16.78 -17.91 -10.16
N LEU A 398 -16.81 -19.12 -10.71
CA LEU A 398 -15.72 -19.67 -11.52
C LEU A 398 -15.55 -18.92 -12.83
N LYS A 399 -16.65 -18.56 -13.52
CA LYS A 399 -16.56 -17.77 -14.75
C LYS A 399 -15.92 -16.40 -14.48
N ALA A 400 -16.30 -15.74 -13.39
CA ALA A 400 -15.65 -14.49 -12.99
C ALA A 400 -14.15 -14.66 -12.71
N ASN A 401 -13.74 -15.76 -12.06
CA ASN A 401 -12.33 -16.07 -11.85
C ASN A 401 -11.59 -16.37 -13.16
N PHE A 402 -12.21 -17.10 -14.09
CA PHE A 402 -11.66 -17.40 -15.41
C PHE A 402 -11.47 -16.14 -16.23
N ASP A 403 -12.43 -15.20 -16.20
CA ASP A 403 -12.31 -13.91 -16.86
C ASP A 403 -11.15 -13.07 -16.28
N LEU A 404 -10.93 -13.13 -14.95
CA LEU A 404 -9.77 -12.50 -14.31
C LEU A 404 -8.45 -13.14 -14.76
N ILE A 405 -8.35 -14.47 -14.75
CA ILE A 405 -7.17 -15.21 -15.20
C ILE A 405 -6.85 -14.89 -16.67
N LYS A 406 -7.88 -14.82 -17.52
CA LYS A 406 -7.78 -14.48 -18.93
C LYS A 406 -7.24 -13.06 -19.15
N ASN A 407 -7.72 -12.08 -18.38
CA ASN A 407 -7.26 -10.70 -18.49
C ASN A 407 -5.78 -10.56 -18.13
N ASP A 408 -5.33 -11.29 -17.11
CA ASP A 408 -3.94 -11.26 -16.65
C ASP A 408 -2.99 -12.08 -17.54
N ASN A 409 -3.49 -13.08 -18.28
CA ASN A 409 -2.68 -14.07 -19.01
C ASN A 409 -3.15 -14.28 -20.46
N SER A 410 -3.44 -13.19 -21.17
CA SER A 410 -4.06 -13.25 -22.52
C SER A 410 -3.22 -14.00 -23.58
N GLU A 411 -1.91 -14.14 -23.39
CA GLU A 411 -1.01 -14.80 -24.34
C GLU A 411 -1.07 -16.33 -24.27
N ILE A 412 -1.36 -16.90 -23.11
CA ILE A 412 -1.39 -18.35 -22.86
C ILE A 412 -2.82 -18.91 -22.71
N TYR A 413 -3.84 -18.05 -22.71
CA TYR A 413 -5.24 -18.42 -22.46
C TYR A 413 -6.04 -18.62 -23.75
N ASN A 414 -6.57 -19.83 -23.96
CA ASN A 414 -7.37 -20.20 -25.12
C ASN A 414 -8.78 -20.66 -24.71
N ILE A 415 -9.78 -20.40 -25.56
CA ILE A 415 -11.17 -20.80 -25.30
C ILE A 415 -11.62 -21.75 -26.38
N VAL A 416 -12.12 -22.93 -25.98
CA VAL A 416 -12.75 -23.92 -26.85
C VAL A 416 -14.23 -23.96 -26.51
N PRO A 417 -15.12 -23.45 -27.38
CA PRO A 417 -16.56 -23.50 -27.15
C PRO A 417 -17.07 -24.94 -27.33
N LEU A 418 -18.00 -25.35 -26.47
CA LEU A 418 -18.63 -26.67 -26.48
C LEU A 418 -20.14 -26.58 -26.71
N GLU A 419 -20.63 -27.39 -27.64
CA GLU A 419 -22.07 -27.53 -27.91
C GLU A 419 -22.73 -28.71 -27.14
N SER A 420 -21.93 -29.66 -26.63
CA SER A 420 -22.39 -30.82 -25.86
C SER A 420 -21.35 -31.29 -24.83
N ARG A 421 -21.77 -32.12 -23.86
CA ARG A 421 -20.89 -32.80 -22.89
C ARG A 421 -20.27 -34.11 -23.39
N GLU A 422 -20.51 -34.45 -24.65
CA GLU A 422 -19.91 -35.64 -25.25
C GLU A 422 -18.48 -35.33 -25.68
N VAL A 423 -17.56 -36.24 -25.40
CA VAL A 423 -16.18 -36.14 -25.90
C VAL A 423 -16.21 -36.52 -27.38
N THR A 424 -16.43 -35.53 -28.24
CA THR A 424 -16.39 -35.70 -29.70
C THR A 424 -14.95 -35.75 -30.19
N ASP A 425 -14.72 -36.43 -31.32
CA ASP A 425 -13.39 -36.43 -31.95
C ASP A 425 -12.98 -35.01 -32.39
N GLU A 426 -13.95 -34.16 -32.74
CA GLU A 426 -13.73 -32.74 -33.06
C GLU A 426 -13.16 -31.94 -31.87
N LEU A 427 -13.64 -32.18 -30.64
CA LEU A 427 -13.08 -31.56 -29.44
C LEU A 427 -11.62 -31.98 -29.22
N ILE A 428 -11.34 -33.26 -29.42
CA ILE A 428 -9.98 -33.81 -29.27
C ILE A 428 -9.06 -33.24 -30.33
N ASP A 429 -9.52 -33.11 -31.58
CA ASP A 429 -8.76 -32.49 -32.67
C ASP A 429 -8.48 -31.00 -32.40
N ASN A 430 -9.46 -30.27 -31.85
CA ASN A 430 -9.28 -28.86 -31.46
C ASN A 430 -8.26 -28.69 -30.33
N ILE A 431 -8.32 -29.53 -29.29
CA ILE A 431 -7.33 -29.51 -28.21
C ILE A 431 -5.96 -29.97 -28.74
N ALA A 432 -5.92 -30.99 -29.59
CA ALA A 432 -4.67 -31.48 -30.20
C ALA A 432 -4.00 -30.39 -31.06
N ALA A 433 -4.78 -29.62 -31.83
CA ALA A 433 -4.25 -28.52 -32.62
C ALA A 433 -3.58 -27.44 -31.74
N LEU A 434 -4.16 -27.13 -30.58
CA LEU A 434 -3.58 -26.18 -29.63
C LEU A 434 -2.34 -26.74 -28.93
N VAL A 435 -2.38 -28.01 -28.55
CA VAL A 435 -1.35 -28.64 -27.70
C VAL A 435 -0.11 -29.09 -28.50
N ASN A 436 -0.27 -29.48 -29.77
CA ASN A 436 0.83 -29.98 -30.60
C ASN A 436 1.86 -28.90 -30.98
N ASP A 437 1.46 -27.63 -30.96
CA ASP A 437 2.33 -26.49 -31.30
C ASP A 437 3.15 -25.97 -30.10
N ILE A 438 2.98 -26.55 -28.90
CA ILE A 438 3.67 -26.12 -27.68
C ILE A 438 5.14 -26.59 -27.69
N PRO A 439 6.13 -25.68 -27.67
CA PRO A 439 7.54 -26.03 -27.57
C PRO A 439 7.86 -26.65 -26.18
N ALA A 440 8.97 -27.38 -26.10
CA ALA A 440 9.44 -27.86 -24.80
C ALA A 440 9.82 -26.66 -23.89
N PRO A 441 9.61 -26.78 -22.56
CA PRO A 441 10.00 -25.73 -21.63
C PRO A 441 11.51 -25.45 -21.72
N ASP A 442 11.89 -24.17 -21.82
CA ASP A 442 13.28 -23.78 -21.74
C ASP A 442 13.78 -23.99 -20.30
N PRO A 443 14.92 -24.68 -20.09
CA PRO A 443 15.47 -24.84 -18.77
C PRO A 443 15.87 -23.46 -18.23
N PRO A 444 15.55 -23.15 -16.97
CA PRO A 444 15.91 -21.87 -16.39
C PRO A 444 17.42 -21.71 -16.41
N LYS A 445 17.87 -20.52 -16.80
CA LYS A 445 19.29 -20.19 -16.85
C LYS A 445 19.50 -18.86 -16.18
N TYR A 446 20.58 -18.76 -15.44
CA TYR A 446 21.14 -17.46 -15.13
C TYR A 446 21.60 -16.80 -16.43
N SER A 447 21.44 -15.48 -16.53
CA SER A 447 21.95 -14.76 -17.69
C SER A 447 23.45 -15.06 -17.85
N PRO A 448 23.94 -15.33 -19.08
CA PRO A 448 25.36 -15.57 -19.33
C PRO A 448 26.24 -14.37 -18.95
N ASP A 449 25.64 -13.20 -18.73
CA ASP A 449 26.30 -11.98 -18.31
C ASP A 449 26.58 -11.89 -16.80
N VAL A 450 26.10 -12.85 -16.00
CA VAL A 450 26.19 -12.81 -14.52
C VAL A 450 27.57 -13.20 -14.01
N THR A 451 28.26 -14.11 -14.68
CA THR A 451 29.54 -14.64 -14.23
C THR A 451 30.58 -14.66 -15.35
N TYR A 452 31.85 -14.83 -14.98
CA TYR A 452 32.95 -15.04 -15.91
C TYR A 452 33.32 -16.53 -15.97
N PRO A 453 32.92 -17.28 -17.02
CA PRO A 453 33.16 -18.72 -17.10
C PRO A 453 34.65 -19.09 -17.03
N THR A 454 35.50 -18.26 -17.63
CA THR A 454 36.96 -18.40 -17.63
C THR A 454 37.55 -18.31 -16.23
N ILE A 455 37.10 -17.32 -15.43
CA ILE A 455 37.55 -17.11 -14.05
C ILE A 455 37.00 -18.19 -13.13
N ILE A 456 35.74 -18.58 -13.27
CA ILE A 456 35.13 -19.68 -12.50
C ILE A 456 35.96 -20.96 -12.62
N GLN A 457 36.30 -21.35 -13.85
CA GLN A 457 37.08 -22.57 -14.10
C GLN A 457 38.48 -22.52 -13.48
N THR A 458 39.14 -21.36 -13.49
CA THR A 458 40.46 -21.20 -12.89
C THR A 458 40.40 -21.19 -11.36
N LEU A 459 39.42 -20.52 -10.77
CA LEU A 459 39.26 -20.44 -9.31
C LEU A 459 38.85 -21.77 -8.68
N HIS A 460 38.10 -22.63 -9.37
CA HIS A 460 37.86 -24.01 -8.92
C HIS A 460 39.16 -24.82 -8.76
N GLY A 461 40.23 -24.46 -9.48
CA GLY A 461 41.54 -25.09 -9.36
C GLY A 461 42.39 -24.58 -8.18
N VAL A 462 41.95 -23.53 -7.47
CA VAL A 462 42.68 -22.91 -6.34
C VAL A 462 42.39 -23.65 -5.03
N SER A 463 43.33 -23.68 -4.08
CA SER A 463 43.15 -24.35 -2.78
C SER A 463 41.98 -23.77 -1.97
N ASP A 464 41.32 -24.61 -1.15
CA ASP A 464 40.20 -24.19 -0.31
C ASP A 464 40.62 -23.11 0.72
N GLU A 465 41.84 -23.20 1.26
CA GLU A 465 42.40 -22.21 2.20
C GLU A 465 42.48 -20.80 1.59
N LEU A 466 42.88 -20.69 0.33
CA LEU A 466 42.93 -19.40 -0.38
C LEU A 466 41.52 -18.89 -0.68
N ARG A 467 40.60 -19.76 -1.06
CA ARG A 467 39.18 -19.40 -1.28
C ARG A 467 38.53 -18.86 0.01
N GLU A 468 38.76 -19.52 1.14
CA GLU A 468 38.32 -19.03 2.46
C GLU A 468 38.97 -17.68 2.81
N PHE A 469 40.26 -17.51 2.52
CA PHE A 469 40.96 -16.24 2.72
C PHE A 469 40.30 -15.10 1.95
N PHE A 470 40.08 -15.23 0.63
CA PHE A 470 39.44 -14.19 -0.19
C PHE A 470 38.04 -13.83 0.32
N MET A 471 37.24 -14.83 0.71
CA MET A 471 35.90 -14.59 1.28
C MET A 471 35.96 -13.90 2.65
N SER A 472 36.93 -14.26 3.50
CA SER A 472 37.14 -13.59 4.80
C SER A 472 37.55 -12.13 4.63
N GLN A 473 38.43 -11.84 3.65
CA GLN A 473 38.86 -10.48 3.35
C GLN A 473 37.70 -9.66 2.79
N TRP A 474 36.91 -10.22 1.87
CA TRP A 474 35.72 -9.55 1.34
C TRP A 474 34.73 -9.17 2.45
N ARG A 475 34.36 -10.13 3.32
CA ARG A 475 33.48 -9.87 4.46
C ARG A 475 34.05 -8.81 5.40
N SER A 476 35.36 -8.85 5.67
CA SER A 476 36.02 -7.84 6.51
C SER A 476 35.94 -6.44 5.89
N ILE A 477 36.08 -6.33 4.56
CA ILE A 477 35.95 -5.05 3.85
C ILE A 477 34.52 -4.53 3.95
N GLU A 478 33.52 -5.39 3.71
CA GLU A 478 32.10 -5.03 3.82
C GLU A 478 31.75 -4.57 5.24
N THR A 479 32.09 -5.34 6.27
CA THR A 479 31.81 -4.98 7.67
C THR A 479 32.51 -3.69 8.08
N THR A 480 33.78 -3.51 7.71
CA THR A 480 34.53 -2.28 8.07
C THR A 480 33.94 -1.06 7.38
N TYR A 481 33.54 -1.20 6.12
CA TYR A 481 32.88 -0.12 5.39
C TYR A 481 31.51 0.19 5.99
N TYR A 482 30.70 -0.83 6.26
CA TYR A 482 29.38 -0.70 6.92
C TYR A 482 29.49 0.11 8.21
N GLU A 483 30.37 -0.29 9.12
CA GLU A 483 30.58 0.41 10.39
C GLU A 483 31.07 1.85 10.19
N ALA A 484 31.91 2.11 9.18
CA ALA A 484 32.46 3.43 8.94
C ALA A 484 31.42 4.41 8.37
N ILE A 485 30.54 3.95 7.48
CA ILE A 485 29.43 4.74 6.94
C ILE A 485 28.42 5.03 8.05
N HIS A 486 28.00 4.01 8.79
CA HIS A 486 27.04 4.15 9.89
C HIS A 486 27.51 5.18 10.93
N ARG A 487 28.75 5.06 11.41
CA ARG A 487 29.36 6.04 12.32
C ARG A 487 29.43 7.47 11.75
N SER A 488 29.55 7.62 10.43
CA SER A 488 29.60 8.95 9.80
C SER A 488 28.22 9.63 9.82
N PHE A 489 27.14 8.89 9.58
CA PHE A 489 25.77 9.39 9.70
C PHE A 489 25.33 9.59 11.15
N GLU A 490 25.73 8.72 12.07
CA GLU A 490 25.53 8.95 13.52
C GLU A 490 26.17 10.28 13.97
N LEU A 491 27.40 10.54 13.52
CA LEU A 491 28.08 11.79 13.81
C LEU A 491 27.33 12.99 13.21
N LEU A 492 26.87 12.89 11.97
CA LEU A 492 26.11 13.97 11.32
C LEU A 492 24.80 14.27 12.05
N ASN A 493 24.02 13.24 12.39
CA ASN A 493 22.79 13.39 13.15
C ASN A 493 23.05 14.04 14.52
N SER A 494 24.13 13.65 15.20
CA SER A 494 24.52 14.29 16.47
C SER A 494 24.82 15.79 16.31
N VAL A 495 25.39 16.20 15.18
CA VAL A 495 25.68 17.60 14.85
C VAL A 495 24.40 18.38 14.57
N HIS A 496 23.43 17.78 13.87
CA HIS A 496 22.11 18.38 13.67
C HIS A 496 21.37 18.61 14.99
N LEU A 497 21.38 17.62 15.89
CA LEU A 497 20.78 17.76 17.22
C LEU A 497 21.45 18.86 18.06
N LEU A 498 22.79 18.96 17.99
CA LEU A 498 23.52 20.05 18.65
C LEU A 498 23.16 21.43 18.09
N LEU A 499 23.01 21.55 16.76
CA LEU A 499 22.58 22.78 16.09
C LEU A 499 21.17 23.19 16.55
N ILE A 500 20.21 22.26 16.49
CA ILE A 500 18.82 22.50 16.88
C ILE A 500 18.74 22.94 18.33
N SER A 501 19.37 22.19 19.24
CA SER A 501 19.36 22.50 20.69
C SER A 501 19.97 23.87 21.00
N HIS A 502 21.07 24.23 20.32
CA HIS A 502 21.69 25.53 20.51
C HIS A 502 20.79 26.67 20.04
N LEU A 503 20.18 26.55 18.85
CA LEU A 503 19.32 27.59 18.30
C LEU A 503 18.00 27.72 19.07
N GLU A 504 17.40 26.61 19.51
CA GLU A 504 16.22 26.62 20.39
C GLU A 504 16.49 27.40 21.68
N LYS A 505 17.63 27.14 22.32
CA LYS A 505 18.06 27.84 23.52
C LYS A 505 18.35 29.32 23.24
N ALA A 506 19.08 29.64 22.17
CA ALA A 506 19.41 31.01 21.78
C ALA A 506 18.16 31.84 21.45
N ARG A 507 17.14 31.23 20.84
CA ARG A 507 15.84 31.88 20.58
C ARG A 507 15.08 32.14 21.87
N SER A 508 14.99 31.15 22.75
CA SER A 508 14.32 31.27 24.04
C SER A 508 14.95 32.36 24.90
N GLU A 509 16.29 32.37 25.02
CA GLU A 509 17.03 33.40 25.76
C GLU A 509 16.85 34.79 25.14
N MET A 510 16.82 34.91 23.80
CA MET A 510 16.56 36.18 23.14
C MET A 510 15.16 36.70 23.43
N GLN A 511 14.14 35.84 23.34
CA GLN A 511 12.75 36.23 23.61
C GLN A 511 12.55 36.64 25.07
N GLU A 512 13.15 35.91 26.01
CA GLU A 512 13.14 36.27 27.43
C GLU A 512 13.84 37.61 27.67
N PHE A 513 14.99 37.83 27.02
CA PHE A 513 15.73 39.09 27.11
C PHE A 513 14.94 40.28 26.56
N LEU A 514 14.14 40.10 25.51
CA LEU A 514 13.28 41.14 24.93
C LEU A 514 12.09 41.49 25.83
N ARG A 515 11.60 40.56 26.66
CA ARG A 515 10.50 40.75 27.62
C ARG A 515 10.90 41.49 28.90
N ARG A 516 12.19 41.77 29.11
CA ARG A 516 12.64 42.44 30.35
C ARG A 516 11.97 43.82 30.51
N PRO A 517 11.47 44.17 31.71
CA PRO A 517 10.84 45.47 31.94
C PRO A 517 11.85 46.60 31.78
N GLY A 518 11.39 47.73 31.24
CA GLY A 518 12.21 48.93 31.02
C GLY A 518 12.25 49.85 32.24
N SER A 519 13.28 50.70 32.30
CA SER A 519 13.37 51.78 33.29
C SER A 519 12.57 53.03 32.90
N SER A 520 12.00 53.11 31.70
CA SER A 520 11.32 54.32 31.17
C SER A 520 10.13 54.82 31.99
N GLN A 521 9.48 53.94 32.77
CA GLN A 521 8.31 54.28 33.58
C GLN A 521 8.58 55.33 34.67
N HIS A 522 9.75 55.33 35.31
CA HIS A 522 10.03 56.27 36.42
C HIS A 522 10.09 57.72 35.96
N LEU A 523 10.61 57.96 34.74
CA LEU A 523 10.72 59.31 34.16
C LEU A 523 9.35 59.92 33.88
N LEU A 524 8.38 59.10 33.49
CA LEU A 524 6.99 59.53 33.32
C LEU A 524 6.39 59.95 34.66
N VAL A 525 6.52 59.10 35.68
CA VAL A 525 6.00 59.38 37.02
C VAL A 525 6.62 60.66 37.60
N GLU A 526 7.93 60.83 37.49
CA GLU A 526 8.65 62.03 37.94
C GLU A 526 8.11 63.31 37.27
N PHE A 527 7.87 63.25 35.95
CA PHE A 527 7.28 64.39 35.24
C PHE A 527 5.82 64.65 35.68
N GLN A 528 5.02 63.60 35.85
CA GLN A 528 3.64 63.73 36.30
C GLN A 528 3.55 64.32 37.71
N GLU A 529 4.40 63.88 38.64
CA GLU A 529 4.51 64.44 39.99
C GLU A 529 4.92 65.91 39.96
N TRP A 530 5.92 66.26 39.13
CA TRP A 530 6.33 67.65 38.96
C TRP A 530 5.18 68.52 38.44
N HIS A 531 4.49 68.07 37.39
CA HIS A 531 3.36 68.82 36.82
C HIS A 531 2.23 69.01 37.84
N CYS A 532 1.91 67.97 38.62
CA CYS A 532 0.82 68.04 39.60
C CYS A 532 1.17 68.87 40.84
N ASN A 533 2.44 68.90 41.27
CA ASN A 533 2.86 69.62 42.48
C ASN A 533 3.29 71.08 42.21
N GLN A 534 3.84 71.38 41.04
CA GLN A 534 4.45 72.69 40.74
C GLN A 534 3.61 73.57 39.81
N VAL A 535 2.64 72.99 39.07
CA VAL A 535 1.81 73.74 38.12
C VAL A 535 0.40 73.92 38.68
N GLU A 536 0.18 75.04 39.35
CA GLU A 536 -1.13 75.44 39.86
C GLU A 536 -2.15 75.68 38.73
N ARG A 537 -3.44 75.49 39.04
CA ARG A 537 -4.54 75.69 38.09
C ARG A 537 -4.51 77.04 37.34
N CYS A 538 -4.17 78.13 38.04
CA CYS A 538 -4.10 79.47 37.43
C CYS A 538 -2.91 79.60 36.46
N MET A 539 -1.82 78.87 36.72
CA MET A 539 -0.60 78.87 35.91
C MET A 539 -0.78 78.08 34.61
N ARG A 540 -1.64 77.05 34.58
CA ARG A 540 -1.94 76.24 33.38
C ARG A 540 -2.46 77.06 32.19
N ARG A 541 -3.09 78.21 32.46
CA ARG A 541 -3.60 79.13 31.42
C ARG A 541 -2.54 80.07 30.86
N MET A 542 -1.41 80.23 31.54
CA MET A 542 -0.35 81.14 31.14
C MET A 542 0.47 80.53 30.00
N GLN A 543 0.56 81.23 28.87
CA GLN A 543 1.31 80.73 27.71
C GLN A 543 2.76 80.37 28.04
N LYS A 544 3.44 81.21 28.85
CA LYS A 544 4.83 80.96 29.28
C LYS A 544 5.00 79.63 30.02
N VAL A 545 4.01 79.22 30.82
CA VAL A 545 4.04 77.97 31.58
C VAL A 545 3.75 76.79 30.65
N LYS A 546 2.81 76.94 29.70
CA LYS A 546 2.59 75.93 28.63
C LYS A 546 3.87 75.71 27.81
N ASP A 547 4.58 76.77 27.46
CA ASP A 547 5.85 76.71 26.73
C ASP A 547 6.94 75.97 27.55
N GLU A 548 7.05 76.25 28.85
CA GLU A 548 7.98 75.54 29.75
C GLU A 548 7.62 74.05 29.90
N CYS A 549 6.33 73.72 30.10
CA CYS A 549 5.85 72.34 30.14
C CYS A 549 6.14 71.62 28.82
N ALA A 550 5.93 72.26 27.68
CA ALA A 550 6.24 71.69 26.37
C ALA A 550 7.75 71.44 26.19
N ILE A 551 8.62 72.33 26.66
CA ILE A 551 10.08 72.12 26.65
C ILE A 551 10.46 70.91 27.50
N ARG A 552 9.92 70.80 28.72
CA ARG A 552 10.19 69.65 29.61
C ARG A 552 9.66 68.33 29.04
N ILE A 553 8.49 68.34 28.41
CA ILE A 553 7.94 67.15 27.73
C ILE A 553 8.81 66.76 26.52
N ASN A 554 9.33 67.72 25.76
CA ASN A 554 10.25 67.42 24.67
C ASN A 554 11.58 66.84 25.19
N ALA A 555 12.12 67.38 26.30
CA ALA A 555 13.30 66.80 26.95
C ALA A 555 13.03 65.38 27.47
N LEU A 556 11.85 65.13 28.03
CA LEU A 556 11.41 63.78 28.43
C LEU A 556 11.33 62.85 27.21
N ARG A 557 10.81 63.31 26.07
CA ARG A 557 10.78 62.55 24.83
C ARG A 557 12.19 62.16 24.36
N GLU A 558 13.14 63.09 24.38
CA GLU A 558 14.54 62.82 24.04
C GLU A 558 15.16 61.77 24.97
N ASN A 559 14.92 61.88 26.28
CA ASN A 559 15.40 60.91 27.27
C ASN A 559 14.79 59.52 27.06
N LEU A 560 13.49 59.43 26.79
CA LEU A 560 12.83 58.15 26.49
C LEU A 560 13.39 57.51 25.21
N VAL A 561 13.59 58.30 24.15
CA VAL A 561 14.20 57.81 22.89
C VAL A 561 15.65 57.36 23.13
N ALA A 562 16.41 58.07 23.95
CA ALA A 562 17.77 57.67 24.31
C ALA A 562 17.80 56.31 25.03
N ILE A 563 16.94 56.11 26.05
CA ILE A 563 16.82 54.82 26.75
C ILE A 563 16.45 53.70 25.79
N GLU A 564 15.51 53.92 24.88
CA GLU A 564 15.11 52.89 23.90
C GLU A 564 16.21 52.57 22.88
N ASN A 565 17.03 53.56 22.50
CA ASN A 565 18.21 53.35 21.64
C ASN A 565 19.32 52.57 22.37
N ASP A 566 19.57 52.88 23.64
CA ASP A 566 20.54 52.15 24.46
C ASP A 566 20.10 50.69 24.63
N ARG A 567 18.80 50.46 24.91
CA ARG A 567 18.23 49.11 24.96
C ARG A 567 18.37 48.34 23.66
N LYS A 568 18.08 48.98 22.52
CA LYS A 568 18.28 48.37 21.20
C LYS A 568 19.74 47.95 21.00
N THR A 569 20.69 48.80 21.41
CA THR A 569 22.13 48.51 21.32
C THR A 569 22.53 47.32 22.20
N GLU A 570 21.97 47.22 23.41
CA GLU A 570 22.16 46.05 24.29
C GLU A 570 21.57 44.76 23.69
N GLU A 571 20.38 44.84 23.11
CA GLU A 571 19.71 43.72 22.45
C GLU A 571 20.52 43.21 21.23
N GLU A 572 21.05 44.11 20.40
CA GLU A 572 21.98 43.78 19.31
C GLU A 572 23.32 43.20 19.81
N SER A 573 23.78 43.62 21.00
CA SER A 573 24.97 43.03 21.65
C SER A 573 24.68 41.61 22.13
N LYS A 574 23.51 41.37 22.74
CA LYS A 574 23.10 40.04 23.19
C LYS A 574 22.91 39.09 22.00
N GLN A 575 22.38 39.58 20.88
CA GLN A 575 22.27 38.81 19.63
C GLN A 575 23.64 38.29 19.16
N LYS A 576 24.67 39.14 19.17
CA LYS A 576 26.04 38.76 18.80
C LYS A 576 26.66 37.76 19.77
N GLU A 577 26.34 37.86 21.05
CA GLU A 577 26.77 36.90 22.08
C GLU A 577 26.14 35.52 21.86
N LEU A 578 24.82 35.49 21.64
CA LEU A 578 24.04 34.26 21.46
C LEU A 578 24.36 33.55 20.14
N LEU A 579 24.73 34.30 19.09
CA LEU A 579 25.22 33.73 17.84
C LEU A 579 26.47 32.85 18.04
N ASN A 580 27.24 33.10 19.12
CA ASN A 580 28.37 32.30 19.57
C ASN A 580 29.27 31.82 18.42
N ALA A 581 29.97 32.76 17.78
CA ALA A 581 30.83 32.48 16.62
C ALA A 581 31.81 31.28 16.80
N PRO A 582 32.41 31.04 17.98
CA PRO A 582 33.18 29.81 18.23
C PRO A 582 32.38 28.53 18.05
N PHE A 583 31.16 28.46 18.59
CA PHE A 583 30.28 27.29 18.47
C PHE A 583 29.89 27.04 17.02
N ARG A 584 29.49 28.08 16.28
CA ARG A 584 29.21 27.99 14.83
C ARG A 584 30.41 27.45 14.06
N THR A 585 31.61 27.89 14.38
CA THR A 585 32.85 27.39 13.73
C THR A 585 33.04 25.91 14.02
N THR A 586 32.86 25.47 15.27
CA THR A 586 32.96 24.06 15.67
C THR A 586 31.92 23.19 14.95
N LEU A 587 30.69 23.66 14.76
CA LEU A 587 29.69 22.92 13.98
C LEU A 587 30.14 22.68 12.54
N PHE A 588 30.64 23.69 11.84
CA PHE A 588 31.17 23.51 10.49
C PHE A 588 32.36 22.55 10.44
N GLU A 589 33.26 22.63 11.42
CA GLU A 589 34.39 21.70 11.53
C GLU A 589 33.92 20.25 11.75
N LEU A 590 32.88 20.03 12.55
CA LEU A 590 32.29 18.72 12.79
C LEU A 590 31.57 18.16 11.55
N VAL A 591 30.74 18.95 10.87
CA VAL A 591 30.11 18.56 9.59
C VAL A 591 31.18 18.18 8.57
N ASN A 592 32.21 19.01 8.43
CA ASN A 592 33.31 18.74 7.51
C ASN A 592 34.03 17.44 7.88
N ASN A 593 34.28 17.21 9.17
CA ASN A 593 34.91 15.98 9.63
C ASN A 593 34.05 14.74 9.33
N ALA A 594 32.73 14.78 9.55
CA ALA A 594 31.80 13.70 9.21
C ALA A 594 31.81 13.39 7.70
N CYS A 595 31.79 14.41 6.86
CA CYS A 595 31.90 14.23 5.41
C CYS A 595 33.29 13.72 4.99
N THR A 596 34.35 14.12 5.71
CA THR A 596 35.71 13.63 5.48
C THR A 596 35.85 12.16 5.87
N THR A 597 35.23 11.72 6.97
CA THR A 597 35.21 10.29 7.36
C THR A 597 34.43 9.46 6.37
N LEU A 598 33.31 9.99 5.86
CA LEU A 598 32.52 9.37 4.78
C LEU A 598 33.37 9.19 3.51
N ALA A 599 34.04 10.25 3.06
CA ALA A 599 34.95 10.18 1.91
C ALA A 599 36.13 9.23 2.12
N GLN A 600 36.68 9.19 3.34
CA GLN A 600 37.75 8.26 3.69
C GLN A 600 37.26 6.80 3.66
N ALA A 601 36.03 6.53 4.11
CA ALA A 601 35.44 5.19 4.07
C ALA A 601 35.29 4.68 2.62
N GLU A 602 34.84 5.53 1.70
CA GLU A 602 34.78 5.20 0.26
C GLU A 602 36.16 4.92 -0.32
N LEU A 603 37.15 5.76 0.02
CA LEU A 603 38.52 5.61 -0.45
C LEU A 603 39.18 4.34 0.12
N ASP A 604 39.00 4.06 1.40
CA ASP A 604 39.53 2.86 2.04
C ASP A 604 38.88 1.60 1.47
N ARG A 605 37.57 1.62 1.19
CA ARG A 605 36.87 0.53 0.49
C ARG A 605 37.46 0.32 -0.90
N TRP A 606 37.57 1.36 -1.73
CA TRP A 606 38.17 1.25 -3.06
C TRP A 606 39.61 0.70 -3.01
N VAL A 607 40.46 1.18 -2.09
CA VAL A 607 41.83 0.65 -1.93
C VAL A 607 41.81 -0.84 -1.58
N ALA A 608 40.94 -1.25 -0.66
CA ALA A 608 40.85 -2.63 -0.19
C ALA A 608 40.25 -3.56 -1.25
N THR A 609 39.14 -3.18 -1.88
CA THR A 609 38.51 -3.87 -3.01
C THR A 609 39.48 -4.04 -4.16
N ARG A 610 40.21 -2.98 -4.53
CA ARG A 610 41.22 -3.03 -5.58
C ARG A 610 42.40 -3.92 -5.22
N SER A 611 42.87 -3.90 -3.98
CA SER A 611 43.93 -4.81 -3.52
C SER A 611 43.49 -6.27 -3.58
N LEU A 612 42.26 -6.56 -3.14
CA LEU A 612 41.67 -7.89 -3.21
C LEU A 612 41.55 -8.40 -4.67
N MET A 613 41.06 -7.55 -5.57
CA MET A 613 40.99 -7.86 -7.01
C MET A 613 42.38 -8.08 -7.63
N LEU A 614 43.40 -7.35 -7.16
CA LEU A 614 44.77 -7.55 -7.66
C LEU A 614 45.37 -8.86 -7.21
N ASP A 615 45.21 -9.19 -5.93
CA ASP A 615 45.67 -10.46 -5.38
C ASP A 615 44.96 -11.61 -6.12
N LEU A 616 43.66 -11.48 -6.38
CA LEU A 616 42.90 -12.46 -7.17
C LEU A 616 43.41 -12.57 -8.62
N ASN A 617 43.68 -11.45 -9.30
CA ASN A 617 44.25 -11.46 -10.65
C ASN A 617 45.61 -12.16 -10.70
N GLN A 618 46.47 -11.97 -9.69
CA GLN A 618 47.78 -12.63 -9.64
C GLN A 618 47.67 -14.12 -9.36
N VAL A 619 46.73 -14.54 -8.50
CA VAL A 619 46.44 -15.96 -8.27
C VAL A 619 45.94 -16.64 -9.55
N VAL A 620 45.01 -16.00 -10.28
CA VAL A 620 44.48 -16.54 -11.55
C VAL A 620 45.55 -16.56 -12.64
N SER A 621 46.47 -15.59 -12.65
CA SER A 621 47.54 -15.48 -13.65
C SER A 621 48.83 -16.23 -13.29
N ASP A 622 48.88 -16.90 -12.13
CA ASP A 622 50.08 -17.55 -11.57
C ASP A 622 51.32 -16.64 -11.58
N ALA A 623 51.17 -15.43 -11.05
CA ALA A 623 52.21 -14.40 -11.05
C ALA A 623 52.48 -13.85 -9.63
N ASP A 624 53.64 -13.22 -9.46
CA ASP A 624 54.08 -12.70 -8.16
C ASP A 624 53.13 -11.60 -7.64
N LEU A 625 52.88 -11.62 -6.32
CA LEU A 625 52.10 -10.60 -5.64
C LEU A 625 52.73 -9.21 -5.81
N VAL A 626 51.87 -8.23 -6.02
CA VAL A 626 52.28 -6.83 -6.22
C VAL A 626 52.09 -6.07 -4.91
N PRO A 627 52.96 -5.10 -4.57
CA PRO A 627 52.72 -4.26 -3.41
C PRO A 627 51.35 -3.57 -3.47
N PRO A 628 50.62 -3.50 -2.35
CA PRO A 628 49.32 -2.85 -2.31
C PRO A 628 49.46 -1.35 -2.60
N LEU A 629 48.36 -0.75 -3.07
CA LEU A 629 48.32 0.68 -3.31
C LEU A 629 48.60 1.46 -2.02
N PRO A 630 49.38 2.56 -2.09
CA PRO A 630 49.72 3.34 -0.91
C PRO A 630 48.45 4.02 -0.38
N ARG A 631 48.09 3.73 0.87
CA ARG A 631 46.92 4.31 1.53
C ARG A 631 47.01 5.83 1.56
N LYS A 632 46.05 6.51 0.94
CA LYS A 632 45.90 7.96 1.00
C LYS A 632 44.95 8.32 2.14
N LYS A 633 45.44 9.14 3.08
CA LYS A 633 44.67 9.62 4.23
C LYS A 633 44.22 11.05 4.03
N LEU A 634 42.93 11.30 4.21
CA LEU A 634 42.32 12.63 4.24
C LEU A 634 42.56 13.29 5.60
N ASN A 635 42.76 14.60 5.58
CA ASN A 635 43.03 15.39 6.76
C ASN A 635 41.71 15.92 7.36
N LEU A 636 41.46 15.55 8.62
CA LEU A 636 40.41 16.16 9.43
C LEU A 636 40.79 17.60 9.78
N VAL A 637 39.78 18.47 9.88
CA VAL A 637 39.97 19.91 10.20
C VAL A 637 40.34 20.09 11.66
N VAL A 638 39.70 19.31 12.53
CA VAL A 638 40.03 19.19 13.95
C VAL A 638 40.37 17.74 14.24
N ASP A 639 41.58 17.51 14.74
CA ASP A 639 42.06 16.19 15.17
C ASP A 639 42.19 16.18 16.71
N PRO A 640 41.27 15.53 17.45
CA PRO A 640 41.31 15.45 18.91
C PRO A 640 42.60 14.82 19.45
N SER A 641 43.28 13.99 18.64
CA SER A 641 44.52 13.30 19.00
C SER A 641 45.73 14.23 19.02
N ARG A 642 45.74 15.27 18.17
CA ARG A 642 46.88 16.17 17.97
C ARG A 642 46.91 17.39 18.89
N ASP A 643 45.85 17.65 19.64
CA ASP A 643 45.79 18.82 20.53
C ASP A 643 46.77 18.73 21.72
N LYS A 644 47.26 17.52 22.06
CA LYS A 644 48.24 17.34 23.15
C LYS A 644 49.69 17.66 22.77
N THR A 645 50.05 17.65 21.49
CA THR A 645 51.47 17.81 21.04
C THR A 645 51.79 19.19 20.45
N ARG A 646 50.80 20.06 20.24
CA ARG A 646 50.97 21.34 19.54
C ARG A 646 51.29 22.54 20.48
N LYS A 647 52.06 22.32 21.56
CA LYS A 647 52.52 23.39 22.46
C LYS A 647 53.69 24.25 21.92
N GLY A 648 54.21 23.99 20.72
CA GLY A 648 55.39 24.71 20.20
C GLY A 648 55.35 25.17 18.74
N ALA A 649 54.35 24.79 17.94
CA ALA A 649 54.24 25.27 16.56
C ALA A 649 53.42 26.56 16.55
N LYS A 650 53.98 27.65 16.02
CA LYS A 650 53.24 28.90 15.73
C LYS A 650 51.92 28.50 15.09
N LYS A 651 50.81 28.73 15.80
CA LYS A 651 49.46 28.53 15.25
C LYS A 651 49.44 29.24 13.89
N PRO A 652 49.05 28.57 12.78
CA PRO A 652 48.78 29.29 11.55
C PRO A 652 47.83 30.40 11.96
N GLN A 653 48.22 31.63 11.63
CA GLN A 653 47.53 32.84 12.03
C GLN A 653 46.05 32.61 11.72
N ARG A 654 45.26 32.42 12.79
CA ARG A 654 43.81 32.25 12.70
C ARG A 654 43.38 33.50 11.96
N ASN A 655 42.97 33.36 10.69
CA ASN A 655 42.41 34.44 9.90
C ASN A 655 41.08 34.78 10.58
N THR A 656 41.19 35.49 11.70
CA THR A 656 40.13 36.29 12.25
C THR A 656 39.90 37.35 11.19
N PRO A 657 38.73 37.37 10.54
CA PRO A 657 38.47 38.29 9.46
C PRO A 657 38.64 39.71 10.02
N THR A 658 39.61 40.43 9.47
CA THR A 658 39.78 41.85 9.72
C THR A 658 38.45 42.56 9.45
N SER A 659 38.04 43.39 10.40
CA SER A 659 36.75 44.05 10.60
C SER A 659 36.25 45.00 9.49
N ARG A 660 36.66 44.82 8.22
CA ARG A 660 36.45 45.80 7.15
C ARG A 660 35.22 45.63 6.27
N ASN A 661 34.52 44.50 6.30
CA ASN A 661 33.24 44.34 5.59
C ASN A 661 32.08 44.26 6.59
N ARG A 662 31.73 45.41 7.16
CA ARG A 662 30.67 45.56 8.17
C ARG A 662 29.34 46.04 7.58
N ALA A 663 29.23 46.09 6.25
CA ALA A 663 28.10 46.69 5.53
C ALA A 663 27.03 45.69 5.10
N ASP A 664 27.35 44.40 5.01
CA ASP A 664 26.37 43.36 4.69
C ASP A 664 26.05 42.57 5.95
N SER A 665 24.78 42.54 6.35
CA SER A 665 24.26 41.82 7.52
C SER A 665 24.37 40.29 7.43
N LYS A 666 25.16 39.75 6.48
CA LYS A 666 25.28 38.31 6.23
C LYS A 666 26.54 37.73 6.90
N LEU A 667 26.39 36.55 7.50
CA LEU A 667 27.53 35.85 8.09
C LEU A 667 28.49 35.38 6.99
N GLN A 668 29.78 35.36 7.29
CA GLN A 668 30.76 34.84 6.32
C GLN A 668 30.49 33.37 6.02
N PRO A 669 30.46 32.95 4.74
CA PRO A 669 30.29 31.57 4.36
C PRO A 669 31.49 30.74 4.80
N PHE A 670 31.25 29.48 5.15
CA PHE A 670 32.32 28.53 5.48
C PHE A 670 32.83 27.86 4.19
N GLU A 671 34.12 27.99 3.92
CA GLU A 671 34.78 27.27 2.84
C GLU A 671 35.31 25.94 3.37
N SER A 672 34.69 24.84 2.94
CA SER A 672 35.12 23.49 3.34
C SER A 672 36.47 23.13 2.68
N PRO A 673 37.49 22.74 3.45
CA PRO A 673 38.75 22.24 2.90
C PRO A 673 38.62 20.82 2.32
N LEU A 674 37.46 20.17 2.43
CA LEU A 674 37.23 18.83 1.86
C LEU A 674 37.25 18.88 0.33
N PHE A 675 36.72 19.94 -0.30
CA PHE A 675 36.62 20.02 -1.76
C PHE A 675 37.99 19.88 -2.47
N GLU A 676 39.03 20.57 -2.00
CA GLU A 676 40.38 20.43 -2.54
C GLU A 676 40.94 19.00 -2.33
N GLN A 677 40.60 18.39 -1.19
CA GLN A 677 41.01 17.02 -0.89
C GLN A 677 40.33 16.00 -1.81
N LEU A 678 39.03 16.16 -2.10
CA LEU A 678 38.27 15.30 -3.01
C LEU A 678 38.83 15.38 -4.44
N GLU A 679 39.15 16.57 -4.94
CA GLU A 679 39.85 16.73 -6.22
C GLU A 679 41.22 16.05 -6.22
N GLY A 680 41.94 16.17 -5.09
CA GLY A 680 43.16 15.42 -4.86
C GLY A 680 42.95 13.90 -4.94
N VAL A 681 41.85 13.37 -4.41
CA VAL A 681 41.50 11.93 -4.48
C VAL A 681 41.20 11.52 -5.91
N LYS A 682 40.36 12.26 -6.64
CA LYS A 682 40.06 11.98 -8.06
C LYS A 682 41.32 11.92 -8.91
N LYS A 683 42.25 12.86 -8.70
CA LYS A 683 43.56 12.84 -9.36
C LYS A 683 44.37 11.60 -8.97
N TYR A 684 44.38 11.23 -7.69
CA TYR A 684 45.07 10.04 -7.21
C TYR A 684 44.49 8.74 -7.83
N VAL A 685 43.17 8.63 -7.96
CA VAL A 685 42.49 7.51 -8.65
C VAL A 685 42.89 7.48 -10.12
N SER A 686 42.86 8.64 -10.81
CA SER A 686 43.30 8.74 -12.20
C SER A 686 44.77 8.36 -12.39
N ASP A 687 45.65 8.73 -11.46
CA ASP A 687 47.07 8.37 -11.49
C ASP A 687 47.25 6.86 -11.25
N ALA A 688 46.45 6.26 -10.37
CA ALA A 688 46.45 4.83 -10.07
C ALA A 688 45.83 3.97 -11.19
N ALA A 689 44.89 4.50 -11.98
CA ALA A 689 44.29 3.79 -13.12
C ALA A 689 45.31 3.42 -14.21
N VAL A 690 46.40 4.20 -14.35
CA VAL A 690 47.44 4.01 -15.38
C VAL A 690 48.39 2.83 -15.08
N ILE A 691 48.29 2.23 -13.89
CA ILE A 691 49.12 1.09 -13.45
C ILE A 691 48.83 -0.16 -14.28
N TYR A 692 47.59 -0.34 -14.75
CA TYR A 692 47.14 -1.60 -15.33
C TYR A 692 47.29 -1.58 -16.85
N MET A 693 47.94 -2.60 -17.40
CA MET A 693 48.01 -2.82 -18.84
C MET A 693 47.36 -4.16 -19.18
N ARG A 694 46.71 -4.22 -20.34
CA ARG A 694 46.20 -5.48 -20.89
C ARG A 694 47.34 -6.48 -21.00
N SER A 695 47.14 -7.70 -20.51
CA SER A 695 48.14 -8.79 -20.59
C SER A 695 48.69 -9.00 -22.02
N THR A 696 47.90 -8.67 -23.04
CA THR A 696 48.27 -8.77 -24.47
C THR A 696 49.22 -7.68 -24.99
N THR A 697 49.47 -6.61 -24.22
CA THR A 697 50.43 -5.57 -24.64
C THR A 697 51.86 -6.02 -24.40
N PRO A 698 52.72 -6.15 -25.43
CA PRO A 698 54.10 -6.56 -25.25
C PRO A 698 54.83 -5.55 -24.38
N ILE A 699 55.27 -5.99 -23.19
CA ILE A 699 56.13 -5.20 -22.31
C ILE A 699 57.45 -5.02 -23.05
N SER A 700 57.66 -3.85 -23.66
CA SER A 700 58.88 -3.52 -24.39
C SER A 700 60.08 -3.55 -23.44
N THR A 701 60.80 -4.66 -23.41
CA THR A 701 62.04 -4.88 -22.65
C THR A 701 63.21 -4.01 -23.14
N ARG A 702 63.05 -3.24 -24.23
CA ARG A 702 64.15 -2.52 -24.90
C ARG A 702 64.27 -1.02 -24.55
N GLY A 703 63.46 -0.51 -23.64
CA GLY A 703 63.53 0.88 -23.18
C GLY A 703 64.00 0.98 -21.74
N LYS A 704 65.31 1.19 -21.50
CA LYS A 704 65.76 1.74 -20.21
C LYS A 704 64.96 3.03 -19.97
N ALA A 705 64.14 3.05 -18.93
CA ALA A 705 63.36 4.21 -18.52
C ALA A 705 64.30 5.42 -18.46
N ARG A 706 64.09 6.42 -19.31
CA ARG A 706 64.79 7.70 -19.17
C ARG A 706 64.33 8.30 -17.85
N PRO A 707 65.23 8.59 -16.90
CA PRO A 707 64.86 9.24 -15.64
C PRO A 707 64.53 10.70 -15.96
N GLY A 708 63.27 10.98 -16.26
CA GLY A 708 62.90 12.33 -16.65
C GLY A 708 61.44 12.49 -17.02
N LYS A 709 60.69 13.04 -16.06
CA LYS A 709 59.44 13.81 -16.22
C LYS A 709 58.09 13.09 -16.23
N ASP A 710 57.99 11.80 -15.90
CA ASP A 710 56.66 11.29 -15.55
C ASP A 710 56.32 11.73 -14.13
N LYS A 711 55.30 12.59 -13.98
CA LYS A 711 54.86 13.11 -12.68
C LYS A 711 54.00 12.10 -11.90
N ASN A 712 53.61 11.00 -12.55
CA ASN A 712 52.82 9.95 -11.92
C ASN A 712 53.74 9.04 -11.07
N PRO A 713 53.57 8.97 -9.75
CA PRO A 713 54.38 8.13 -8.86
C PRO A 713 54.21 6.62 -9.14
N PHE A 714 53.18 6.23 -9.88
CA PHE A 714 52.84 4.85 -10.17
C PHE A 714 53.32 4.33 -11.53
N ALA A 715 53.85 5.20 -12.39
CA ALA A 715 54.36 4.85 -13.72
C ALA A 715 55.36 3.66 -13.80
N PRO A 716 56.23 3.39 -12.79
CA PRO A 716 57.15 2.24 -12.87
C PRO A 716 56.51 0.89 -12.53
N HIS A 717 55.28 0.84 -12.02
CA HIS A 717 54.62 -0.38 -11.52
C HIS A 717 53.58 -0.92 -12.50
N LYS A 718 53.94 -1.17 -13.76
CA LYS A 718 52.97 -1.70 -14.74
C LYS A 718 52.60 -3.14 -14.42
N ILE A 719 51.32 -3.40 -14.14
CA ILE A 719 50.78 -4.72 -13.79
C ILE A 719 49.98 -5.25 -14.98
N ALA A 720 50.29 -6.48 -15.40
CA ALA A 720 49.48 -7.19 -16.39
C ALA A 720 48.21 -7.72 -15.71
N ALA A 721 47.05 -7.39 -16.26
CA ALA A 721 45.76 -7.88 -15.80
C ALA A 721 44.98 -8.49 -16.96
N LEU A 722 44.10 -9.46 -16.63
CA LEU A 722 43.13 -10.01 -17.56
C LEU A 722 42.10 -8.94 -17.94
N ASP A 723 41.48 -9.08 -19.11
CA ASP A 723 40.54 -8.06 -19.63
C ASP A 723 39.33 -7.90 -18.72
N GLU A 724 38.87 -8.99 -18.08
CA GLU A 724 37.78 -9.01 -17.09
C GLU A 724 38.11 -8.15 -15.86
N PHE A 725 39.34 -8.24 -15.34
CA PHE A 725 39.78 -7.43 -14.19
C PHE A 725 39.96 -5.96 -14.58
N ILE A 726 40.42 -5.67 -15.80
CA ILE A 726 40.57 -4.29 -16.29
C ILE A 726 39.23 -3.59 -16.41
N ALA A 727 38.20 -4.30 -16.89
CA ALA A 727 36.84 -3.80 -16.91
C ALA A 727 36.37 -3.46 -15.49
N ALA A 728 36.52 -4.39 -14.54
CA ALA A 728 36.13 -4.19 -13.15
C ALA A 728 36.93 -3.08 -12.43
N PHE A 729 38.24 -2.91 -12.72
CA PHE A 729 39.04 -1.80 -12.16
C PHE A 729 38.58 -0.45 -12.68
N THR A 730 38.31 -0.35 -13.98
CA THR A 730 37.81 0.89 -14.60
C THR A 730 36.44 1.24 -14.03
N ASP A 731 35.59 0.24 -13.86
CA ASP A 731 34.24 0.42 -13.32
C ASP A 731 34.26 0.91 -11.87
N ASP A 732 35.12 0.34 -11.01
CA ASP A 732 35.30 0.78 -9.62
C ASP A 732 35.95 2.18 -9.52
N ASP A 733 36.85 2.54 -10.44
CA ASP A 733 37.41 3.90 -10.54
C ASP A 733 36.33 4.95 -10.82
N VAL A 734 35.47 4.68 -11.81
CA VAL A 734 34.37 5.60 -12.15
C VAL A 734 33.34 5.62 -11.01
N TYR A 735 33.09 4.50 -10.32
CA TYR A 735 32.25 4.47 -9.13
C TYR A 735 32.80 5.41 -8.05
N LEU A 736 34.07 5.28 -7.66
CA LEU A 736 34.67 6.10 -6.61
C LEU A 736 34.64 7.59 -6.99
N VAL A 737 34.99 7.95 -8.22
CA VAL A 737 34.93 9.36 -8.68
C VAL A 737 33.51 9.91 -8.58
N THR A 738 32.51 9.14 -9.04
CA THR A 738 31.10 9.54 -8.94
C THR A 738 30.67 9.69 -7.47
N ARG A 739 31.18 8.84 -6.56
CA ARG A 739 30.91 8.97 -5.13
C ARG A 739 31.58 10.19 -4.52
N MET A 740 32.80 10.54 -4.91
CA MET A 740 33.43 11.78 -4.46
C MET A 740 32.64 13.02 -4.90
N ASP A 741 32.05 13.02 -6.09
CA ASP A 741 31.13 14.09 -6.54
C ASP A 741 29.87 14.16 -5.67
N GLN A 742 29.22 13.02 -5.43
CA GLN A 742 28.03 12.96 -4.57
C GLN A 742 28.31 13.41 -3.14
N ILE A 743 29.47 13.05 -2.58
CA ILE A 743 29.89 13.51 -1.25
C ILE A 743 30.19 15.01 -1.26
N ALA A 744 30.73 15.56 -2.35
CA ALA A 744 30.94 17.00 -2.46
C ALA A 744 29.60 17.76 -2.44
N ASP A 745 28.63 17.32 -3.25
CA ASP A 745 27.28 17.91 -3.29
C ASP A 745 26.60 17.78 -1.91
N PHE A 746 26.66 16.60 -1.30
CA PHE A 746 26.15 16.36 0.04
C PHE A 746 26.80 17.26 1.10
N THR A 747 28.13 17.41 1.07
CA THR A 747 28.86 18.30 1.98
C THR A 747 28.42 19.75 1.80
N HIS A 748 28.17 20.17 0.56
CA HIS A 748 27.70 21.52 0.26
C HIS A 748 26.31 21.75 0.88
N ASP A 749 25.40 20.81 0.72
CA ASP A 749 24.06 20.86 1.30
C ASP A 749 24.11 20.93 2.83
N GLU A 750 24.92 20.08 3.47
CA GLU A 750 25.07 20.05 4.93
C GLU A 750 25.68 21.34 5.50
N VAL A 751 26.71 21.89 4.85
CA VAL A 751 27.27 23.19 5.20
C VAL A 751 26.24 24.30 5.01
N ASN A 752 25.44 24.24 3.94
CA ASN A 752 24.38 25.20 3.68
C ASN A 752 23.27 25.14 4.74
N VAL A 753 22.90 23.96 5.23
CA VAL A 753 21.92 23.82 6.32
C VAL A 753 22.39 24.56 7.57
N VAL A 754 23.63 24.37 8.00
CA VAL A 754 24.20 25.10 9.14
C VAL A 754 24.21 26.61 8.88
N GLN A 755 24.67 27.02 7.69
CA GLN A 755 24.73 28.43 7.29
C GLN A 755 23.34 29.10 7.34
N GLN A 756 22.36 28.52 6.65
CA GLN A 756 20.99 29.04 6.56
C GLN A 756 20.31 29.07 7.93
N SER A 757 20.58 28.11 8.80
CA SER A 757 20.01 28.07 10.16
C SER A 757 20.47 29.26 11.01
N PHE A 758 21.75 29.61 10.94
CA PHE A 758 22.29 30.78 11.65
C PHE A 758 21.86 32.10 11.00
N ASP A 759 21.80 32.17 9.66
CA ASP A 759 21.31 33.36 8.95
C ASP A 759 19.82 33.60 9.26
N ALA A 760 19.00 32.55 9.28
CA ALA A 760 17.58 32.64 9.65
C ALA A 760 17.39 33.10 11.11
N TYR A 761 18.19 32.57 12.04
CA TYR A 761 18.19 33.07 13.42
C TYR A 761 18.57 34.55 13.49
N LEU A 762 19.58 34.99 12.74
CA LEU A 762 20.01 36.38 12.71
C LEU A 762 18.90 37.29 12.18
N ASP A 763 18.27 36.92 11.08
CA ASP A 763 17.17 37.67 10.47
C ASP A 763 15.97 37.75 11.41
N ASP A 764 15.55 36.63 12.00
CA ASP A 764 14.44 36.57 12.95
C ASP A 764 14.69 37.44 14.18
N SER A 765 15.87 37.30 14.80
CA SER A 765 16.22 38.08 15.99
C SER A 765 16.38 39.56 15.68
N THR A 766 16.91 39.94 14.51
CA THR A 766 16.93 41.35 14.07
C THR A 766 15.51 41.89 13.88
N ASN A 767 14.61 41.11 13.30
CA ASN A 767 13.20 41.49 13.15
C ASN A 767 12.51 41.63 14.52
N TRP A 768 12.78 40.74 15.48
CA TRP A 768 12.24 40.83 16.84
C TRP A 768 12.73 42.09 17.57
N ILE A 769 14.02 42.41 17.46
CA ILE A 769 14.62 43.60 18.05
C ILE A 769 14.00 44.85 17.43
N GLN A 770 13.91 44.93 16.11
CA GLN A 770 13.36 46.09 15.42
C GLN A 770 11.87 46.28 15.72
N SER A 771 11.07 45.21 15.69
CA SER A 771 9.64 45.28 16.01
C SER A 771 9.40 45.71 17.46
N ASN A 772 10.17 45.19 18.41
CA ASN A 772 10.05 45.61 19.81
C ASN A 772 10.50 47.06 20.02
N TYR A 773 11.59 47.49 19.39
CA TYR A 773 12.04 48.88 19.44
C TYR A 773 10.97 49.85 18.89
N GLU A 774 10.40 49.56 17.71
CA GLU A 774 9.35 50.38 17.11
C GLU A 774 8.09 50.41 17.98
N ARG A 775 7.71 49.27 18.55
CA ARG A 775 6.57 49.19 19.47
C ARG A 775 6.80 50.05 20.71
N ARG A 776 7.94 49.90 21.40
CA ARG A 776 8.26 50.69 22.61
C ARG A 776 8.33 52.19 22.30
N LYS A 777 8.96 52.57 21.19
CA LYS A 777 9.00 53.96 20.71
C LYS A 777 7.59 54.52 20.46
N SER A 778 6.72 53.76 19.80
CA SER A 778 5.33 54.18 19.55
C SER A 778 4.54 54.35 20.86
N ILE A 779 4.77 53.49 21.85
CA ILE A 779 4.13 53.59 23.18
C ILE A 779 4.60 54.87 23.89
N SER A 780 5.91 55.16 23.88
CA SER A 780 6.47 56.41 24.43
C SER A 780 5.92 57.65 23.70
N ASP A 781 5.88 57.65 22.37
CA ASP A 781 5.33 58.76 21.58
C ASP A 781 3.83 58.98 21.89
N THR A 782 3.07 57.91 22.16
CA THR A 782 1.66 58.00 22.56
C THR A 782 1.49 58.63 23.95
N ALA A 783 2.33 58.23 24.92
CA ALA A 783 2.34 58.83 26.25
C ALA A 783 2.68 60.33 26.21
N ILE A 784 3.69 60.69 25.41
CA ILE A 784 4.11 62.08 25.18
C ILE A 784 2.98 62.89 24.52
N ALA A 785 2.35 62.36 23.48
CA ALA A 785 1.23 63.04 22.81
C ALA A 785 0.04 63.27 23.76
N TYR A 786 -0.26 62.31 24.63
CA TYR A 786 -1.29 62.47 25.66
C TYR A 786 -0.95 63.59 26.65
N MET A 787 0.28 63.64 27.17
CA MET A 787 0.72 64.69 28.09
C MET A 787 0.69 66.07 27.44
N LEU A 788 1.18 66.21 26.20
CA LEU A 788 1.11 67.47 25.45
C LEU A 788 -0.33 67.93 25.24
N LYS A 789 -1.24 66.99 24.92
CA LYS A 789 -2.67 67.30 24.78
C LYS A 789 -3.24 67.84 26.08
N LYS A 790 -2.98 67.18 27.22
CA LYS A 790 -3.47 67.64 28.53
C LYS A 790 -2.94 69.01 28.93
N VAL A 791 -1.66 69.30 28.66
CA VAL A 791 -1.07 70.63 28.89
C VAL A 791 -1.76 71.69 28.02
N ASN A 792 -2.04 71.39 26.75
CA ASN A 792 -2.73 72.31 25.85
C ASN A 792 -4.18 72.58 26.27
N ASP A 793 -4.87 71.53 26.70
CA ASP A 793 -6.26 71.56 27.19
C ASP A 793 -6.39 72.18 28.60
N GLU A 794 -5.28 72.60 29.23
CA GLU A 794 -5.23 73.23 30.56
C GLU A 794 -5.64 72.29 31.71
N GLU A 795 -5.58 70.98 31.46
CA GLU A 795 -5.98 69.94 32.40
C GLU A 795 -4.81 69.43 33.24
N GLN A 796 -5.11 68.89 34.42
CA GLN A 796 -4.11 68.26 35.28
C GLN A 796 -3.82 66.83 34.81
N ILE A 797 -2.55 66.43 34.76
CA ILE A 797 -2.12 65.08 34.37
C ILE A 797 -2.16 64.13 35.60
N ASN A 798 -3.31 64.03 36.25
CA ASN A 798 -3.46 63.28 37.51
C ASN A 798 -3.54 61.77 37.35
N HIS A 799 -3.92 61.28 36.17
CA HIS A 799 -4.06 59.85 35.93
C HIS A 799 -2.71 59.22 35.63
N LEU A 800 -2.37 58.14 36.33
CA LEU A 800 -1.11 57.43 36.15
C LEU A 800 -1.00 56.87 34.73
N ILE A 801 0.09 57.19 34.03
CA ILE A 801 0.36 56.67 32.69
C ILE A 801 1.27 55.45 32.86
N LEU A 802 0.79 54.26 32.49
CA LEU A 802 1.54 53.00 32.56
C LEU A 802 1.98 52.56 31.16
N LEU A 803 3.28 52.33 30.99
CA LEU A 803 3.87 51.72 29.81
C LEU A 803 3.84 50.19 29.95
N ASN A 804 2.82 49.55 29.36
CA ASN A 804 2.75 48.10 29.26
C ASN A 804 3.43 47.60 27.98
N GLU A 805 3.73 46.30 27.89
CA GLU A 805 4.42 45.69 26.74
C GLU A 805 3.73 45.94 25.38
N SER A 806 2.40 46.07 25.38
CA SER A 806 1.60 46.18 24.16
C SER A 806 0.92 47.54 23.96
N GLN A 807 0.77 48.35 25.01
CA GLN A 807 0.01 49.59 24.94
C GLN A 807 0.35 50.58 26.06
N CYS A 808 0.14 51.86 25.78
CA CYS A 808 0.11 52.91 26.80
C CYS A 808 -1.28 52.92 27.44
N THR A 809 -1.39 52.55 28.72
CA THR A 809 -2.66 52.57 29.47
C THR A 809 -2.67 53.72 30.45
N ILE A 810 -3.81 54.40 30.54
CA ILE A 810 -4.04 55.44 31.54
C ILE A 810 -4.90 54.82 32.63
N ASP A 811 -4.35 54.69 33.83
CA ASP A 811 -5.12 54.21 34.97
C ASP A 811 -5.96 55.37 35.52
N MET A 812 -7.27 55.31 35.25
CA MET A 812 -8.22 56.31 35.74
C MET A 812 -8.55 56.14 37.23
N THR A 813 -8.19 55.00 37.83
CA THR A 813 -8.49 54.69 39.24
C THR A 813 -7.43 55.22 40.21
N GLN A 814 -6.19 55.37 39.72
CA GLN A 814 -5.08 55.91 40.51
C GLN A 814 -4.82 57.36 40.15
N LEU A 815 -5.08 58.25 41.12
CA LEU A 815 -4.74 59.66 41.03
C LEU A 815 -3.41 59.89 41.75
N ILE A 816 -2.47 60.56 41.07
CA ILE A 816 -1.14 60.89 41.62
C ILE A 816 -1.27 61.95 42.73
N VAL A 817 -2.20 62.90 42.55
CA VAL A 817 -2.56 63.93 43.52
C VAL A 817 -4.09 64.03 43.55
N GLY A 818 -4.69 64.32 44.71
CA GLY A 818 -6.13 64.54 44.83
C GLY A 818 -6.60 65.62 43.84
N THR A 819 -7.73 65.41 43.17
CA THR A 819 -8.30 66.39 42.23
C THR A 819 -8.48 67.74 42.92
N GLU A 820 -7.89 68.79 42.36
CA GLU A 820 -8.12 70.17 42.82
C GLU A 820 -9.63 70.45 42.78
N GLU A 821 -10.24 70.72 43.95
CA GLU A 821 -11.64 71.12 44.00
C GLU A 821 -11.85 72.35 43.10
N SER A 822 -12.91 72.31 42.28
CA SER A 822 -13.26 73.52 41.54
C SER A 822 -13.55 74.64 42.53
N PRO A 823 -13.05 75.88 42.32
CA PRO A 823 -13.42 76.97 43.18
C PRO A 823 -14.94 77.02 43.20
N LYS A 824 -15.54 76.74 44.36
CA LYS A 824 -16.99 76.80 44.53
C LYS A 824 -17.37 78.21 44.11
N ILE A 825 -18.10 78.33 42.99
CA ILE A 825 -18.65 79.62 42.57
C ILE A 825 -19.40 80.14 43.81
N PRO A 826 -19.07 81.34 44.33
CA PRO A 826 -19.79 81.89 45.46
C PRO A 826 -21.28 81.81 45.12
N PRO A 827 -22.15 81.32 46.02
CA PRO A 827 -23.58 81.27 45.75
C PRO A 827 -24.00 82.68 45.31
N ALA A 828 -24.83 82.74 44.26
CA ALA A 828 -25.35 84.01 43.77
C ALA A 828 -25.95 84.78 44.96
N PHE A 829 -25.70 86.10 45.01
CA PHE A 829 -26.27 86.96 46.04
C PHE A 829 -27.79 86.72 46.12
N PRO A 830 -28.40 86.63 47.31
CA PRO A 830 -29.82 86.33 47.43
C PRO A 830 -30.63 87.38 46.68
N GLU A 831 -31.50 86.97 45.75
CA GLU A 831 -32.32 87.90 44.94
C GLU A 831 -33.17 88.84 45.81
N GLN A 832 -33.51 88.42 47.04
CA GLN A 832 -34.21 89.22 48.04
C GLN A 832 -33.42 90.47 48.47
N LEU A 833 -32.10 90.35 48.68
CA LEU A 833 -31.25 91.48 49.05
C LEU A 833 -31.08 92.49 47.91
N VAL A 834 -31.14 92.01 46.66
CA VAL A 834 -31.08 92.86 45.47
C VAL A 834 -32.41 93.59 45.26
N ALA A 835 -33.53 92.91 45.50
CA ALA A 835 -34.89 93.46 45.38
C ALA A 835 -35.20 94.53 46.46
N ASP A 836 -34.68 94.37 47.68
CA ASP A 836 -34.92 95.28 48.81
C ASP A 836 -34.00 96.52 48.83
N SER A 837 -33.01 96.57 47.93
CA SER A 837 -32.01 97.66 47.85
C SER A 837 -32.54 99.08 47.66
N PRO A 838 -33.71 99.36 47.02
CA PRO A 838 -34.21 100.72 46.90
C PRO A 838 -35.03 101.19 48.11
N SER A 839 -35.44 100.29 49.02
CA SER A 839 -36.33 100.60 50.16
C SER A 839 -35.72 100.36 51.54
N ALA A 840 -34.61 99.63 51.63
CA ALA A 840 -33.94 99.32 52.88
C ALA A 840 -32.96 100.42 53.32
N THR A 841 -32.76 100.59 54.63
CA THR A 841 -31.71 101.49 55.14
C THR A 841 -30.33 100.88 54.93
N ALA A 842 -29.28 101.72 54.88
CA ALA A 842 -27.92 101.25 54.68
C ALA A 842 -27.46 100.24 55.76
N GLU A 843 -28.01 100.33 56.98
CA GLU A 843 -27.75 99.38 58.07
C GLU A 843 -28.41 98.02 57.80
N ASP A 844 -29.64 97.99 57.28
CA ASP A 844 -30.35 96.74 56.95
C ASP A 844 -29.68 95.99 55.79
N LEU A 845 -29.20 96.72 54.77
CA LEU A 845 -28.43 96.14 53.67
C LEU A 845 -27.09 95.58 54.14
N MET A 846 -26.38 96.30 55.02
CA MET A 846 -25.13 95.82 55.61
C MET A 846 -25.35 94.59 56.50
N ASN A 847 -26.40 94.59 57.32
CA ASN A 847 -26.75 93.41 58.14
C ASN A 847 -27.12 92.22 57.26
N GLY A 848 -27.89 92.41 56.17
CA GLY A 848 -28.19 91.35 55.21
C GLY A 848 -26.97 90.81 54.48
N ILE A 849 -25.99 91.65 54.13
CA ILE A 849 -24.71 91.23 53.54
C ILE A 849 -23.89 90.44 54.57
N VAL A 850 -23.82 90.91 55.83
CA VAL A 850 -23.10 90.23 56.91
C VAL A 850 -23.74 88.88 57.22
N ASP A 851 -25.07 88.81 57.31
CA ASP A 851 -25.81 87.57 57.55
C ASP A 851 -25.64 86.58 56.40
N PHE A 852 -25.64 87.05 55.14
CA PHE A 852 -25.33 86.20 53.98
C PHE A 852 -23.90 85.65 54.06
N ILE A 853 -22.91 86.49 54.37
CA ILE A 853 -21.51 86.07 54.54
C ILE A 853 -21.38 85.04 55.67
N VAL A 854 -22.04 85.27 56.81
CA VAL A 854 -22.04 84.36 57.97
C VAL A 854 -22.74 83.03 57.65
N GLN A 855 -23.87 83.06 56.93
CA GLN A 855 -24.55 81.85 56.48
C GLN A 855 -23.73 81.07 55.44
N THR A 856 -23.08 81.75 54.50
CA THR A 856 -22.20 81.09 53.52
C THR A 856 -20.96 80.48 54.16
N ASN A 857 -20.43 81.06 55.24
CA ASN A 857 -19.30 80.51 55.98
C ASN A 857 -19.68 79.36 56.92
N ASN A 858 -20.97 79.24 57.31
CA ASN A 858 -21.47 78.13 58.13
C ASN A 858 -21.94 76.92 57.30
N VAL A 859 -22.06 77.06 55.97
CA VAL A 859 -22.43 76.00 55.02
C VAL A 859 -21.21 75.52 54.18
N GLN A 860 -20.10 76.28 54.21
CA GLN A 860 -18.78 75.83 53.74
C GLN A 860 -18.10 74.94 54.77
#